data_AF-A0A1Q3HFZ2-F1
#
_entry.id   AF-A0A1Q3HFZ2-F1
#
_cell.length_a   1.000
_cell.length_b   1.000
_cell.length_c   1.000
_cell.angle_alpha   90.00
_cell.angle_beta   90.00
_cell.angle_gamma   90.00
#
_symmetry.space_group_name_H-M   'P 1'
#
loop_
_entity.id
_entity.type
_entity.pdbx_description
1 polymer ?
#
loop_
_entity_poly.entity_id
_entity_poly.type
_entity_poly.pdbx_seq_one_letter_code
_entity_poly.pdbx_strand_id
1 'polypeptide(L)'
;MAKKLGERLVEAGLVTSDSIQKALEHQKITGHRLGDCLVEIGLLQEAALLRFLAAEFQTRFVSAEKLAKARIPTDVLDKVPVRLAEAQNVLPLAIDPERQLLSVVAAEPQNKKLLDEIALVTGMTEVYAYVGLRSTIAAAIRKHYYGDTTAFASLEVVTAQTRADVSTMASAYESTAGMAPRPSIQLRLESETRLRPRPGTQGRNKTSSGDTFPGSRGTVSDKDYIETLSILVTMQERDRKHHRGHSAQLSRQATVVARRLGMPPRDVAAVAIAGYLHDLGKPAERHFCLASNAVNPEWMAEAKRYCRVPTKLFESVNLPVQVNTMLAQLYESYDGSGTPQGAKGDDITLGARILGAVDSYLELTKNPANAYGKLLTKEQALEHLRENSGKLYDPLVADIVMQVQTGELLRQRIINDGRQILIVEPEEGTRTDLLESGQKQGLVVHALSSLDGAYDALGYQDCDVLVVGLKFGLDEVLGLLQATRSSPEHAGLPVVVLGDPDAGTRERLMMGGASAVLPPTQPDEAAKTIRALYDDRIQHNGPARMVRGSLDELPAAQLLKLLGTGKKSGRLYLKQNAHEGYLHMEQGKLVYATVATQNGEQAMQTLLGFQQADFRYDPDSLLLDTPQMDKDLETLAQQVAMRRPTMSMPTV
;
A
#
# COMPACT_ATOMS: atom_id res chain seq x y z
N MET A 1 31.06 23.21 36.43
CA MET A 1 30.74 22.11 35.49
C MET A 1 29.57 21.35 36.08
N ALA A 2 28.48 21.18 35.36
CA ALA A 2 27.32 20.45 35.87
C ALA A 2 27.71 18.98 36.12
N LYS A 3 27.56 18.50 37.37
CA LYS A 3 27.79 17.09 37.71
C LYS A 3 26.91 16.21 36.83
N LYS A 4 27.43 15.09 36.34
CA LYS A 4 26.68 14.19 35.45
C LYS A 4 25.49 13.59 36.22
N LEU A 5 24.36 13.36 35.53
CA LEU A 5 23.13 12.84 36.14
C LEU A 5 23.37 11.55 36.95
N GLY A 6 24.24 10.66 36.47
CA GLY A 6 24.61 9.44 37.17
C GLY A 6 25.25 9.70 38.54
N GLU A 7 26.25 10.58 38.63
CA GLU A 7 26.93 10.90 39.89
C GLU A 7 25.97 11.48 40.93
N ARG A 8 24.98 12.26 40.47
CA ARG A 8 23.99 12.90 41.34
C ARG A 8 22.94 11.93 41.86
N LEU A 9 22.60 10.91 41.07
CA LEU A 9 21.71 9.84 41.52
C LEU A 9 22.37 8.93 42.56
N VAL A 10 23.70 8.74 42.48
CA VAL A 10 24.49 8.04 43.52
C VAL A 10 24.59 8.88 44.79
N GLU A 11 24.88 10.17 44.69
CA GLU A 11 24.92 11.09 45.84
C GLU A 11 23.56 11.17 46.58
N ALA A 12 22.46 11.07 45.84
CA ALA A 12 21.11 11.02 46.40
C ALA A 12 20.73 9.65 46.99
N GLY A 13 21.59 8.64 46.90
CA GLY A 13 21.35 7.28 47.42
C GLY A 13 20.27 6.50 46.66
N LEU A 14 19.90 6.93 45.46
CA LEU A 14 18.82 6.30 44.67
C LEU A 14 19.31 5.14 43.81
N VAL A 15 20.59 5.13 43.44
CA VAL A 15 21.18 4.16 42.50
C VAL A 15 22.63 3.86 42.90
N THR A 16 23.10 2.63 42.71
CA THR A 16 24.51 2.25 42.95
C THR A 16 25.39 2.51 41.72
N SER A 17 26.70 2.60 41.91
CA SER A 17 27.65 2.76 40.80
C SER A 17 27.61 1.60 39.79
N ASP A 18 27.30 0.38 40.25
CA ASP A 18 27.14 -0.80 39.40
C ASP A 18 25.88 -0.70 38.50
N SER A 19 24.77 -0.22 39.07
CA SER A 19 23.52 0.00 38.35
C SER A 19 23.68 1.04 37.22
N ILE A 20 24.52 2.05 37.41
CA ILE A 20 24.81 3.06 36.37
C ILE A 20 25.61 2.45 35.23
N GLN A 21 26.57 1.57 35.52
CA GLN A 21 27.37 0.91 34.50
C GLN A 21 26.49 0.05 33.57
N LYS A 22 25.57 -0.72 34.15
CA LYS A 22 24.58 -1.51 33.40
C LYS A 22 23.67 -0.64 32.54
N ALA A 23 23.21 0.50 33.08
CA ALA A 23 22.40 1.44 32.31
C ALA A 23 23.17 2.13 31.17
N LEU A 24 24.48 2.37 31.33
CA LEU A 24 25.34 2.90 30.28
C LEU A 24 25.58 1.88 29.14
N GLU A 25 25.68 0.60 29.47
CA GLU A 25 25.75 -0.47 28.46
C GLU A 25 24.46 -0.57 27.65
N HIS A 26 23.31 -0.53 28.33
CA HIS A 26 22.00 -0.51 27.67
C HIS A 26 21.77 0.76 26.84
N GLN A 27 22.28 1.91 27.30
CA GLN A 27 22.24 3.17 26.56
C GLN A 27 23.01 3.09 25.23
N LYS A 28 24.12 2.33 25.16
CA LYS A 28 24.85 2.13 23.88
C LYS A 28 24.02 1.35 22.86
N ILE A 29 23.15 0.47 23.32
CA ILE A 29 22.30 -0.38 22.47
C ILE A 29 21.06 0.38 22.01
N THR A 30 20.37 1.06 22.92
CA THR A 30 19.06 1.72 22.67
C THR A 30 19.17 3.17 22.23
N GLY A 31 20.28 3.85 22.52
CA GLY A 31 20.43 5.29 22.29
C GLY A 31 19.56 6.17 23.19
N HIS A 32 18.84 5.58 24.16
CA HIS A 32 17.98 6.31 25.10
C HIS A 32 18.80 7.10 26.13
N ARG A 33 18.17 8.04 26.85
CA ARG A 33 18.86 8.80 27.91
C ARG A 33 19.05 7.91 29.14
N LEU A 34 20.11 8.16 29.92
CA LEU A 34 20.49 7.34 31.08
C LEU A 34 19.35 7.18 32.09
N GLY A 35 18.54 8.22 32.31
CA GLY A 35 17.37 8.15 33.22
C GLY A 35 16.28 7.21 32.71
N ASP A 36 15.98 7.24 31.41
CA ASP A 36 14.98 6.35 30.79
C ASP A 36 15.48 4.89 30.85
N CYS A 37 16.76 4.64 30.54
CA CYS A 37 17.37 3.30 30.64
C CYS A 37 17.33 2.74 32.07
N LEU A 38 17.55 3.58 33.10
CA LEU A 38 17.48 3.15 34.49
C LEU A 38 16.08 2.70 34.90
N VAL A 39 15.03 3.32 34.34
CA VAL A 39 13.63 2.94 34.57
C VAL A 39 13.26 1.69 33.75
N GLU A 40 13.71 1.60 32.49
CA GLU A 40 13.43 0.46 31.60
C GLU A 40 14.02 -0.86 32.13
N ILE A 41 15.22 -0.83 32.70
CA ILE A 41 15.89 -2.02 33.27
C ILE A 41 15.35 -2.33 34.69
N GLY A 42 14.49 -1.47 35.25
CA GLY A 42 13.90 -1.65 36.58
C GLY A 42 14.84 -1.33 37.75
N LEU A 43 16.00 -0.72 37.47
CA LEU A 43 17.00 -0.35 38.50
C LEU A 43 16.61 0.91 39.29
N LEU A 44 15.69 1.71 38.77
CA LEU A 44 15.15 2.90 39.44
C LEU A 44 13.64 3.01 39.21
N GLN A 45 12.88 3.24 40.28
CA GLN A 45 11.45 3.49 40.14
C GLN A 45 11.20 4.85 39.47
N GLU A 46 10.32 4.88 38.46
CA GLU A 46 9.91 6.10 37.73
C GLU A 46 9.56 7.25 38.69
N ALA A 47 8.75 6.98 39.72
CA ALA A 47 8.32 7.99 40.68
C ALA A 47 9.49 8.58 41.50
N ALA A 48 10.54 7.80 41.77
CA ALA A 48 11.73 8.29 42.47
C ALA A 48 12.56 9.22 41.57
N LEU A 49 12.74 8.85 40.30
CA LEU A 49 13.44 9.67 39.31
C LEU A 49 12.71 11.00 39.05
N LEU A 50 11.39 10.96 38.81
CA LEU A 50 10.60 12.16 38.56
C LEU A 50 10.57 13.10 39.77
N ARG A 51 10.51 12.58 41.01
CA ARG A 51 10.62 13.41 42.22
C ARG A 51 11.99 14.09 42.34
N PHE A 52 13.06 13.37 42.02
CA PHE A 52 14.41 13.91 42.02
C PHE A 52 14.56 15.04 40.99
N LEU A 53 14.13 14.82 39.74
CA LEU A 53 14.19 15.81 38.67
C LEU A 53 13.29 17.02 38.95
N ALA A 54 12.10 16.81 39.52
CA ALA A 54 11.20 17.91 39.91
C ALA A 54 11.79 18.79 41.01
N ALA A 55 12.41 18.19 42.04
CA ALA A 55 13.08 18.93 43.11
C ALA A 55 14.29 19.71 42.59
N GLU A 56 15.04 19.11 41.67
CA GLU A 56 16.19 19.73 41.01
C GLU A 56 15.80 20.95 40.17
N PHE A 57 14.79 20.80 39.31
CA PHE A 57 14.37 21.85 38.38
C PHE A 57 13.36 22.83 38.98
N GLN A 58 12.98 22.64 40.26
CA GLN A 58 11.95 23.42 40.95
C GLN A 58 10.61 23.44 40.21
N THR A 59 10.25 22.33 39.57
CA THR A 59 9.01 22.17 38.81
C THR A 59 8.16 21.04 39.39
N ARG A 60 6.98 20.81 38.81
CA ARG A 60 6.13 19.66 39.13
C ARG A 60 6.34 18.57 38.08
N PHE A 61 6.09 17.31 38.44
CA PHE A 61 6.19 16.18 37.52
C PHE A 61 4.82 15.59 37.18
N VAL A 62 4.76 14.89 36.05
CA VAL A 62 3.60 14.06 35.66
C VAL A 62 4.08 12.65 35.38
N SER A 63 3.47 11.66 36.04
CA SER A 63 3.80 10.24 35.85
C SER A 63 3.09 9.63 34.64
N ALA A 64 3.59 8.50 34.16
CA ALA A 64 2.98 7.73 33.08
C ALA A 64 1.51 7.38 33.33
N GLU A 65 1.15 6.94 34.53
CA GLU A 65 -0.25 6.63 34.88
C GLU A 65 -1.18 7.85 34.73
N LYS A 66 -0.70 9.04 35.08
CA LYS A 66 -1.49 10.27 34.98
C LYS A 66 -1.63 10.72 33.53
N LEU A 67 -0.58 10.61 32.72
CA LEU A 67 -0.65 10.89 31.28
C LEU A 67 -1.53 9.87 30.54
N ALA A 68 -1.48 8.60 30.93
CA ALA A 68 -2.34 7.56 30.38
C ALA A 68 -3.83 7.82 30.67
N LYS A 69 -4.17 8.39 31.84
CA LYS A 69 -5.56 8.73 32.21
C LYS A 69 -5.99 10.16 31.83
N ALA A 70 -5.05 11.02 31.46
CA ALA A 70 -5.33 12.40 31.11
C ALA A 70 -6.26 12.47 29.88
N ARG A 71 -7.25 13.36 29.95
CA ARG A 71 -8.09 13.78 28.82
C ARG A 71 -7.73 15.22 28.52
N ILE A 72 -6.93 15.43 27.48
CA ILE A 72 -6.51 16.75 27.03
C ILE A 72 -7.54 17.20 25.99
N PRO A 73 -8.20 18.35 26.19
CA PRO A 73 -9.19 18.84 25.23
C PRO A 73 -8.49 19.26 23.92
N THR A 74 -9.20 19.11 22.80
CA THR A 74 -8.63 19.20 21.43
C THR A 74 -8.15 20.60 21.09
N ASP A 75 -8.79 21.62 21.66
CA ASP A 75 -8.41 23.04 21.57
C ASP A 75 -6.99 23.31 22.10
N VAL A 76 -6.55 22.55 23.11
CA VAL A 76 -5.20 22.63 23.66
C VAL A 76 -4.18 21.90 22.79
N LEU A 77 -4.55 20.73 22.23
CA LEU A 77 -3.68 19.94 21.34
C LEU A 77 -3.41 20.65 20.02
N ASP A 78 -4.41 21.32 19.45
CA ASP A 78 -4.29 22.04 18.17
C ASP A 78 -3.32 23.23 18.22
N LYS A 79 -3.04 23.77 19.41
CA LYS A 79 -2.09 24.88 19.59
C LYS A 79 -0.64 24.48 19.36
N VAL A 80 -0.28 23.23 19.64
CA VAL A 80 1.07 22.72 19.44
C VAL A 80 1.05 21.72 18.26
N PRO A 81 1.66 22.05 17.11
CA PRO A 81 1.71 21.13 15.97
C PRO A 81 2.43 19.82 16.30
N VAL A 82 1.96 18.69 15.74
CA VAL A 82 2.53 17.35 15.98
C VAL A 82 4.04 17.30 15.76
N ARG A 83 4.53 17.94 14.68
CA ARG A 83 5.95 17.92 14.32
C ARG A 83 6.80 18.60 15.38
N LEU A 84 6.28 19.67 16.00
CA LEU A 84 6.96 20.37 17.09
C LEU A 84 6.93 19.53 18.37
N ALA A 85 5.79 18.89 18.67
CA ALA A 85 5.63 17.98 19.80
C ALA A 85 6.61 16.79 19.73
N GLU A 86 6.78 16.17 18.56
CA GLU A 86 7.70 15.04 18.35
C GLU A 86 9.17 15.46 18.36
N ALA A 87 9.52 16.51 17.62
CA ALA A 87 10.90 16.98 17.51
C ALA A 87 11.45 17.39 18.89
N GLN A 88 10.63 18.04 19.70
CA GLN A 88 11.04 18.58 21.00
C GLN A 88 10.61 17.73 22.20
N ASN A 89 9.91 16.61 21.98
CA ASN A 89 9.36 15.72 23.02
C ASN A 89 8.54 16.51 24.07
N VAL A 90 7.54 17.26 23.59
CA VAL A 90 6.68 18.11 24.42
C VAL A 90 5.21 17.79 24.14
N LEU A 91 4.38 17.77 25.18
CA LEU A 91 2.93 17.57 25.09
C LEU A 91 2.18 18.70 25.80
N PRO A 92 1.24 19.42 25.16
CA PRO A 92 0.42 20.41 25.84
C PRO A 92 -0.65 19.73 26.72
N LEU A 93 -0.88 20.24 27.93
CA LEU A 93 -1.84 19.67 28.89
C LEU A 93 -3.09 20.53 29.10
N ALA A 94 -2.90 21.83 29.29
CA ALA A 94 -3.98 22.76 29.61
C ALA A 94 -3.60 24.19 29.22
N ILE A 95 -4.61 25.01 28.92
CA ILE A 95 -4.47 26.44 28.67
C ILE A 95 -5.29 27.18 29.72
N ASP A 96 -4.71 28.23 30.30
CA ASP A 96 -5.43 29.22 31.09
C ASP A 96 -5.66 30.47 30.21
N PRO A 97 -6.89 30.68 29.71
CA PRO A 97 -7.19 31.76 28.78
C PRO A 97 -7.13 33.15 29.42
N GLU A 98 -7.34 33.28 30.74
CA GLU A 98 -7.26 34.58 31.44
C GLU A 98 -5.81 35.05 31.59
N ARG A 99 -4.89 34.10 31.77
CA ARG A 99 -3.45 34.37 31.96
C ARG A 99 -2.62 34.20 30.69
N GLN A 100 -3.21 33.72 29.59
CA GLN A 100 -2.50 33.34 28.36
C GLN A 100 -1.32 32.39 28.64
N LEU A 101 -1.55 31.45 29.56
CA LEU A 101 -0.55 30.52 30.08
C LEU A 101 -0.80 29.12 29.50
N LEU A 102 0.22 28.54 28.84
CA LEU A 102 0.18 27.17 28.35
C LEU A 102 0.97 26.24 29.28
N SER A 103 0.29 25.24 29.84
CA SER A 103 0.91 24.17 30.60
C SER A 103 1.33 23.03 29.68
N VAL A 104 2.62 22.69 29.64
CA VAL A 104 3.18 21.60 28.82
C VAL A 104 3.95 20.59 29.67
N VAL A 105 4.04 19.34 29.22
CA VAL A 105 5.00 18.36 29.76
C VAL A 105 6.17 18.26 28.81
N ALA A 106 7.39 18.40 29.34
CA ALA A 106 8.64 18.33 28.58
C ALA A 106 9.66 17.48 29.32
N ALA A 107 10.55 16.83 28.56
CA ALA A 107 11.67 16.07 29.14
C ALA A 107 12.74 16.99 29.75
N GLU A 108 12.90 18.20 29.22
CA GLU A 108 13.92 19.17 29.63
C GLU A 108 13.30 20.57 29.90
N PRO A 109 12.57 20.76 31.03
CA PRO A 109 11.87 22.03 31.32
C PRO A 109 12.81 23.23 31.55
N GLN A 110 14.10 22.99 31.78
CA GLN A 110 15.12 24.03 31.98
C GLN A 110 15.52 24.76 30.69
N ASN A 111 15.16 24.22 29.52
CA ASN A 111 15.53 24.81 28.25
C ASN A 111 14.64 26.01 27.92
N LYS A 112 15.03 27.20 28.39
CA LYS A 112 14.27 28.45 28.17
C LYS A 112 14.03 28.75 26.68
N LYS A 113 15.01 28.47 25.81
CA LYS A 113 14.87 28.68 24.36
C LYS A 113 13.72 27.88 23.76
N LEU A 114 13.56 26.64 24.23
CA LEU A 114 12.47 25.76 23.79
C LEU A 114 11.10 26.30 24.22
N LEU A 115 11.01 26.78 25.46
CA LEU A 115 9.76 27.35 25.98
C LEU A 115 9.38 28.64 25.25
N ASP A 116 10.37 29.49 24.94
CA ASP A 116 10.16 30.73 24.17
C ASP A 116 9.71 30.43 22.72
N GLU A 117 10.27 29.39 22.09
CA GLU A 117 9.87 28.94 20.76
C GLU A 117 8.43 28.40 20.75
N ILE A 118 8.06 27.61 21.75
CA ILE A 118 6.69 27.11 21.91
C ILE A 118 5.72 28.27 22.17
N ALA A 119 6.10 29.24 23.00
CA ALA A 119 5.30 30.43 23.26
C ALA A 119 5.03 31.22 21.98
N LEU A 120 6.07 31.42 21.14
CA LEU A 120 5.97 32.12 19.87
C LEU A 120 5.04 31.41 18.88
N VAL A 121 5.17 30.08 18.75
CA VAL A 121 4.35 29.28 17.82
C VAL A 121 2.89 29.20 18.29
N THR A 122 2.66 29.11 19.60
CA THR A 122 1.31 28.96 20.18
C THR A 122 0.58 30.30 20.38
N GLY A 123 1.31 31.42 20.31
CA GLY A 123 0.80 32.77 20.56
C GLY A 123 0.54 33.07 22.04
N MET A 124 1.18 32.34 22.95
CA MET A 124 0.98 32.44 24.40
C MET A 124 2.01 33.37 25.04
N THR A 125 1.64 34.05 26.12
CA THR A 125 2.56 34.99 26.80
C THR A 125 3.53 34.25 27.72
N GLU A 126 3.09 33.13 28.30
CA GLU A 126 3.91 32.33 29.21
C GLU A 126 3.67 30.83 28.97
N VAL A 127 4.73 30.02 29.07
CA VAL A 127 4.67 28.56 28.95
C VAL A 127 5.27 27.93 30.21
N TYR A 128 4.49 27.14 30.93
CA TYR A 128 4.92 26.45 32.13
C TYR A 128 5.14 24.97 31.85
N ALA A 129 6.35 24.48 32.07
CA ALA A 129 6.74 23.10 31.78
C ALA A 129 6.77 22.21 33.04
N TYR A 130 6.09 21.07 32.95
CA TYR A 130 6.16 19.96 33.89
C TYR A 130 7.18 18.92 33.40
N VAL A 131 7.89 18.27 34.32
CA VAL A 131 8.83 17.19 33.99
C VAL A 131 8.08 15.90 33.67
N GLY A 132 8.43 15.25 32.55
CA GLY A 132 8.02 13.89 32.22
C GLY A 132 9.17 13.09 31.59
N LEU A 133 9.06 11.77 31.58
CA LEU A 133 10.01 10.90 30.88
C LEU A 133 9.77 10.96 29.37
N ARG A 134 10.84 10.83 28.58
CA ARG A 134 10.75 10.95 27.12
C ARG A 134 9.91 9.83 26.50
N SER A 135 10.10 8.59 26.97
CA SER A 135 9.33 7.43 26.54
C SER A 135 7.84 7.59 26.81
N THR A 136 7.49 8.13 27.97
CA THR A 136 6.10 8.43 28.35
C THR A 136 5.51 9.57 27.53
N ILE A 137 6.25 10.64 27.28
CA ILE A 137 5.78 11.76 26.45
C ILE A 137 5.57 11.29 25.00
N ALA A 138 6.47 10.47 24.47
CA ALA A 138 6.31 9.88 23.14
C ALA A 138 5.06 8.98 23.04
N ALA A 139 4.81 8.14 24.05
CA ALA A 139 3.57 7.36 24.13
C ALA A 139 2.32 8.24 24.26
N ALA A 140 2.41 9.34 25.02
CA ALA A 140 1.32 10.30 25.15
C ALA A 140 1.03 11.03 23.83
N ILE A 141 2.06 11.39 23.06
CA ILE A 141 1.91 11.98 21.72
C ILE A 141 1.21 11.00 20.79
N ARG A 142 1.63 9.72 20.77
CA ARG A 142 0.96 8.65 20.01
C ARG A 142 -0.50 8.48 20.39
N LYS A 143 -0.80 8.50 21.68
CA LYS A 143 -2.18 8.40 22.17
C LYS A 143 -3.03 9.61 21.78
N HIS A 144 -2.55 10.83 22.02
CA HIS A 144 -3.36 12.05 21.91
C HIS A 144 -3.41 12.63 20.50
N TYR A 145 -2.33 12.52 19.72
CA TYR A 145 -2.30 13.03 18.35
C TYR A 145 -2.62 11.96 17.28
N TYR A 146 -2.24 10.71 17.52
CA TYR A 146 -2.46 9.61 16.56
C TYR A 146 -3.60 8.65 16.95
N GLY A 147 -4.21 8.84 18.12
CA GLY A 147 -5.36 8.05 18.57
C GLY A 147 -5.02 6.60 18.98
N ASP A 148 -3.74 6.28 19.19
CA ASP A 148 -3.31 4.94 19.57
C ASP A 148 -3.66 4.66 21.06
N THR A 149 -4.73 3.88 21.26
CA THR A 149 -5.17 3.46 22.59
C THR A 149 -4.23 2.45 23.26
N THR A 150 -3.33 1.82 22.50
CA THR A 150 -2.35 0.83 22.97
C THR A 150 -0.96 1.41 23.23
N ALA A 151 -0.75 2.70 22.96
CA ALA A 151 0.56 3.34 23.05
C ALA A 151 1.26 3.15 24.41
N PHE A 152 0.49 3.11 25.51
CA PHE A 152 1.02 2.91 26.87
C PHE A 152 1.21 1.42 27.24
N ALA A 153 0.56 0.49 26.54
CA ALA A 153 0.65 -0.95 26.83
C ALA A 153 2.08 -1.49 26.61
N SER A 154 2.79 -0.95 25.61
CA SER A 154 4.21 -1.28 25.36
C SER A 154 5.14 -0.90 26.53
N LEU A 155 4.83 0.18 27.26
CA LEU A 155 5.58 0.60 28.45
C LEU A 155 5.25 -0.26 29.67
N GLU A 156 4.01 -0.76 29.77
CA GLU A 156 3.57 -1.69 30.83
C GLU A 156 4.17 -3.11 30.65
N VAL A 157 4.30 -3.59 29.42
CA VAL A 157 4.87 -4.94 29.13
C VAL A 157 6.35 -5.00 29.48
N VAL A 158 7.12 -3.95 29.11
CA VAL A 158 8.56 -3.86 29.42
C VAL A 158 8.80 -3.82 30.93
N THR A 159 7.96 -3.09 31.67
CA THR A 159 8.04 -3.01 33.15
C THR A 159 7.51 -4.27 33.85
N ALA A 160 6.62 -5.05 33.23
CA ALA A 160 6.09 -6.30 33.79
C ALA A 160 7.05 -7.49 33.58
N GLN A 161 7.69 -7.62 32.42
CA GLN A 161 8.68 -8.67 32.14
C GLN A 161 9.93 -8.53 33.01
N THR A 162 10.45 -7.31 33.21
CA THR A 162 11.58 -7.10 34.14
C THR A 162 11.16 -7.20 35.61
N ARG A 163 9.92 -6.86 35.99
CA ARG A 163 9.43 -7.09 37.37
C ARG A 163 9.43 -8.57 37.74
N ALA A 164 9.13 -9.48 36.81
CA ALA A 164 9.19 -10.92 37.05
C ALA A 164 10.63 -11.41 37.28
N ASP A 165 11.58 -10.91 36.49
CA ASP A 165 12.99 -11.29 36.60
C ASP A 165 13.65 -10.72 37.86
N VAL A 166 13.32 -9.48 38.24
CA VAL A 166 13.87 -8.83 39.46
C VAL A 166 13.18 -9.33 40.73
N SER A 167 11.88 -9.65 40.71
CA SER A 167 11.17 -10.31 41.82
C SER A 167 11.82 -11.64 42.22
N THR A 168 12.26 -12.41 41.21
CA THR A 168 12.91 -13.70 41.42
C THR A 168 14.29 -13.53 42.08
N MET A 169 15.00 -12.44 41.79
CA MET A 169 16.27 -12.08 42.47
C MET A 169 16.10 -11.37 43.82
N ALA A 170 15.03 -10.60 44.02
CA ALA A 170 14.77 -9.84 45.25
C ALA A 170 14.22 -10.73 46.38
N SER A 171 13.55 -11.84 46.05
CA SER A 171 13.11 -12.84 47.05
C SER A 171 14.27 -13.54 47.79
N ALA A 172 15.50 -13.43 47.28
CA ALA A 172 16.72 -13.92 47.93
C ALA A 172 17.34 -12.89 48.92
N TYR A 173 16.81 -11.67 49.00
CA TYR A 173 17.36 -10.59 49.83
C TYR A 173 16.38 -9.96 50.84
N GLU A 174 15.07 -10.23 50.75
CA GLU A 174 14.07 -9.76 51.72
C GLU A 174 13.92 -10.69 52.94
N SER A 175 15.04 -10.95 53.63
CA SER A 175 15.03 -11.50 55.00
C SER A 175 15.47 -10.47 56.04
N THR A 176 15.22 -9.17 55.85
CA THR A 176 15.27 -8.20 56.96
C THR A 176 14.58 -6.89 56.59
N ALA A 177 13.90 -6.31 57.57
CA ALA A 177 13.31 -4.96 57.63
C ALA A 177 11.88 -4.79 57.06
N GLY A 178 10.90 -4.80 57.97
CA GLY A 178 9.53 -4.38 57.70
C GLY A 178 9.31 -2.88 57.98
N MET A 179 8.36 -2.28 57.26
CA MET A 179 7.62 -1.09 57.70
C MET A 179 6.39 -0.90 56.78
N ALA A 180 5.21 -0.68 57.35
CA ALA A 180 3.92 -0.56 56.65
C ALA A 180 3.67 0.84 56.03
N PRO A 181 2.89 0.98 54.93
CA PRO A 181 2.52 2.28 54.38
C PRO A 181 1.16 2.79 54.93
N ARG A 182 1.06 4.12 55.11
CA ARG A 182 -0.17 4.87 55.46
C ARG A 182 -0.79 5.56 54.22
N PRO A 183 -2.09 5.91 54.22
CA PRO A 183 -2.91 6.01 53.00
C PRO A 183 -2.85 7.37 52.29
N SER A 184 -3.16 7.34 51.00
CA SER A 184 -3.26 8.46 50.07
C SER A 184 -4.59 9.23 50.20
N ILE A 185 -4.52 10.55 50.03
CA ILE A 185 -5.66 11.49 50.01
C ILE A 185 -6.24 11.57 48.59
N GLN A 186 -7.57 11.39 48.47
CA GLN A 186 -8.36 11.58 47.24
C GLN A 186 -8.70 13.06 47.03
N LEU A 187 -8.58 13.55 45.78
CA LEU A 187 -9.14 14.83 45.36
C LEU A 187 -10.31 14.60 44.39
N ARG A 188 -11.51 14.92 44.88
CA ARG A 188 -12.76 15.11 44.11
C ARG A 188 -12.73 16.48 43.43
N LEU A 189 -13.24 16.57 42.21
CA LEU A 189 -13.76 17.82 41.65
C LEU A 189 -15.24 17.61 41.31
N GLU A 190 -16.11 18.35 42.01
CA GLU A 190 -17.55 18.40 41.78
C GLU A 190 -17.94 19.55 40.85
N SER A 191 -19.15 19.40 40.32
CA SER A 191 -19.78 20.01 39.15
C SER A 191 -20.58 21.30 39.38
N GLU A 192 -20.68 22.08 38.30
CA GLU A 192 -21.79 22.97 37.84
C GLU A 192 -22.26 24.17 38.68
N THR A 193 -22.43 25.32 38.00
CA THR A 193 -23.58 26.21 38.23
C THR A 193 -23.98 27.00 36.98
N ARG A 194 -25.28 27.01 36.69
CA ARG A 194 -25.99 27.59 35.54
C ARG A 194 -26.27 29.09 35.72
N LEU A 195 -26.40 29.84 34.60
CA LEU A 195 -27.22 31.06 34.51
C LEU A 195 -27.96 31.16 33.15
N ARG A 196 -29.17 31.76 33.20
CA ARG A 196 -30.27 31.76 32.21
C ARG A 196 -30.23 32.92 31.16
N PRO A 197 -31.06 32.91 30.08
CA PRO A 197 -30.97 33.80 28.91
C PRO A 197 -32.02 34.93 28.81
N ARG A 198 -31.80 35.95 27.93
CA ARG A 198 -32.72 36.78 27.06
C ARG A 198 -32.24 38.26 26.85
N PRO A 199 -32.83 39.12 25.98
CA PRO A 199 -32.97 39.06 24.50
C PRO A 199 -32.62 40.39 23.74
N GLY A 200 -32.08 40.28 22.51
CA GLY A 200 -32.26 41.16 21.32
C GLY A 200 -31.89 42.65 21.30
N THR A 201 -30.97 43.08 20.42
CA THR A 201 -31.19 44.15 19.39
C THR A 201 -30.05 44.21 18.35
N GLN A 202 -30.40 44.66 17.15
CA GLN A 202 -29.63 44.64 15.89
C GLN A 202 -28.54 45.72 15.79
N GLY A 203 -27.48 45.43 15.02
CA GLY A 203 -26.50 46.43 14.56
C GLY A 203 -25.42 45.86 13.63
N ARG A 204 -25.69 45.87 12.31
CA ARG A 204 -24.83 45.49 11.18
C ARG A 204 -23.41 46.12 11.21
N ASN A 205 -22.34 45.37 10.86
CA ASN A 205 -21.85 45.21 9.47
C ASN A 205 -20.51 44.45 9.35
N LYS A 206 -20.46 43.64 8.28
CA LYS A 206 -19.32 43.17 7.44
C LYS A 206 -18.57 41.87 7.79
N THR A 207 -18.92 40.88 6.94
CA THR A 207 -18.11 39.81 6.32
C THR A 207 -17.71 38.61 7.17
N SER A 208 -18.63 37.65 7.27
CA SER A 208 -18.32 36.23 7.47
C SER A 208 -19.34 35.37 6.72
N SER A 209 -18.86 34.50 5.84
CA SER A 209 -19.53 33.24 5.50
C SER A 209 -18.46 32.25 5.06
N GLY A 210 -17.79 31.69 6.06
CA GLY A 210 -16.97 30.49 5.97
C GLY A 210 -17.36 29.56 7.11
N ASP A 211 -18.67 29.32 7.24
CA ASP A 211 -19.20 28.33 8.18
C ASP A 211 -18.83 26.93 7.67
N THR A 212 -17.90 26.32 8.39
CA THR A 212 -17.99 25.00 9.02
C THR A 212 -18.67 23.88 8.24
N PHE A 213 -17.97 22.75 8.08
CA PHE A 213 -18.57 21.47 8.46
C PHE A 213 -17.74 20.74 9.53
N PRO A 214 -18.39 20.26 10.60
CA PRO A 214 -17.78 19.55 11.70
C PRO A 214 -17.69 18.06 11.38
N GLY A 215 -16.62 17.42 11.83
CA GLY A 215 -16.49 15.98 11.73
C GLY A 215 -15.23 15.49 12.43
N SER A 216 -15.43 14.71 13.48
CA SER A 216 -14.44 13.81 14.09
C SER A 216 -13.41 13.34 13.05
N ARG A 217 -12.13 13.71 13.19
CA ARG A 217 -11.06 13.18 12.32
C ARG A 217 -10.81 11.72 12.68
N GLY A 218 -11.61 10.83 12.10
CA GLY A 218 -11.36 9.40 12.08
C GLY A 218 -10.06 9.11 11.32
N THR A 219 -9.44 7.98 11.64
CA THR A 219 -8.30 7.42 10.90
C THR A 219 -8.66 7.33 9.42
N VAL A 220 -7.99 8.13 8.58
CA VAL A 220 -8.17 8.09 7.12
C VAL A 220 -7.61 6.74 6.64
N SER A 221 -8.45 5.88 6.09
CA SER A 221 -8.02 4.61 5.50
C SER A 221 -7.35 4.85 4.13
N ASP A 222 -6.53 3.92 3.65
CA ASP A 222 -5.94 3.98 2.29
C ASP A 222 -7.01 4.18 1.21
N LYS A 223 -8.22 3.67 1.46
CA LYS A 223 -9.39 3.87 0.61
C LYS A 223 -9.86 5.33 0.61
N ASP A 224 -9.91 5.97 1.77
CA ASP A 224 -10.31 7.38 1.90
C ASP A 224 -9.28 8.31 1.23
N TYR A 225 -8.00 7.94 1.25
CA TYR A 225 -6.95 8.64 0.51
C TYR A 225 -7.15 8.54 -1.01
N ILE A 226 -7.37 7.34 -1.55
CA ILE A 226 -7.63 7.15 -2.98
C ILE A 226 -8.92 7.85 -3.40
N GLU A 227 -9.96 7.82 -2.57
CA GLU A 227 -11.23 8.51 -2.84
C GLU A 227 -11.05 10.03 -2.84
N THR A 228 -10.27 10.57 -1.92
CA THR A 228 -9.89 12.00 -1.90
C THR A 228 -9.11 12.38 -3.17
N LEU A 229 -8.14 11.57 -3.58
CA LEU A 229 -7.39 11.78 -4.82
C LEU A 229 -8.32 11.74 -6.04
N SER A 230 -9.25 10.79 -6.09
CA SER A 230 -10.24 10.67 -7.15
C SER A 230 -11.11 11.93 -7.27
N ILE A 231 -11.52 12.53 -6.15
CA ILE A 231 -12.28 13.79 -6.14
C ILE A 231 -11.45 14.94 -6.72
N LEU A 232 -10.21 15.12 -6.27
CA LEU A 232 -9.31 16.19 -6.75
C LEU A 232 -9.07 16.07 -8.26
N VAL A 233 -8.85 14.85 -8.74
CA VAL A 233 -8.63 14.57 -10.16
C VAL A 233 -9.90 14.79 -10.97
N THR A 234 -11.06 14.38 -10.45
CA THR A 234 -12.35 14.65 -11.10
C THR A 234 -12.61 16.16 -11.24
N MET A 235 -12.19 16.96 -10.25
CA MET A 235 -12.27 18.42 -10.34
C MET A 235 -11.35 18.99 -11.43
N GLN A 236 -10.12 18.50 -11.54
CA GLN A 236 -9.17 18.88 -12.60
C GLN A 236 -9.70 18.52 -14.00
N GLU A 237 -10.25 17.31 -14.15
CA GLU A 237 -10.73 16.80 -15.43
C GLU A 237 -12.03 17.45 -15.88
N ARG A 238 -12.74 18.20 -15.01
CA ARG A 238 -13.99 18.89 -15.35
C ARG A 238 -13.83 19.82 -16.54
N ASP A 239 -12.71 20.52 -16.63
CA ASP A 239 -12.44 21.49 -17.69
C ASP A 239 -11.85 20.82 -18.95
N ARG A 240 -11.58 19.51 -18.89
CA ARG A 240 -11.04 18.71 -20.00
C ARG A 240 -12.14 17.91 -20.70
N LYS A 241 -12.54 18.36 -21.89
CA LYS A 241 -13.69 17.83 -22.66
C LYS A 241 -13.65 16.32 -22.91
N HIS A 242 -12.47 15.72 -23.07
CA HIS A 242 -12.32 14.31 -23.49
C HIS A 242 -11.60 13.43 -22.44
N HIS A 243 -11.26 13.97 -21.27
CA HIS A 243 -10.43 13.28 -20.27
C HIS A 243 -11.16 13.02 -18.96
N ARG A 244 -12.49 13.10 -18.95
CA ARG A 244 -13.27 12.83 -17.75
C ARG A 244 -13.16 11.35 -17.36
N GLY A 245 -12.62 11.07 -16.17
CA GLY A 245 -12.33 9.73 -15.67
C GLY A 245 -11.05 9.10 -16.25
N HIS A 246 -10.26 9.87 -17.02
CA HIS A 246 -9.07 9.36 -17.71
C HIS A 246 -8.01 8.88 -16.71
N SER A 247 -7.67 9.68 -15.71
CA SER A 247 -6.62 9.33 -14.74
C SER A 247 -6.99 8.10 -13.91
N ALA A 248 -8.27 7.96 -13.55
CA ALA A 248 -8.77 6.77 -12.86
C ALA A 248 -8.66 5.53 -13.76
N GLN A 249 -8.98 5.66 -15.06
CA GLN A 249 -8.84 4.58 -16.03
C GLN A 249 -7.36 4.21 -16.26
N LEU A 250 -6.49 5.21 -16.44
CA LEU A 250 -5.04 5.04 -16.56
C LEU A 250 -4.49 4.29 -15.35
N SER A 251 -4.80 4.76 -14.14
CA SER A 251 -4.36 4.12 -12.89
C SER A 251 -4.78 2.66 -12.83
N ARG A 252 -6.05 2.33 -13.14
CA ARG A 252 -6.53 0.94 -13.14
C ARG A 252 -5.78 0.07 -14.14
N GLN A 253 -5.68 0.51 -15.40
CA GLN A 253 -5.02 -0.27 -16.45
C GLN A 253 -3.52 -0.43 -16.20
N ALA A 254 -2.84 0.65 -15.76
CA ALA A 254 -1.43 0.60 -15.37
C ALA A 254 -1.19 -0.32 -14.16
N THR A 255 -2.11 -0.36 -13.20
CA THR A 255 -2.06 -1.28 -12.05
C THR A 255 -2.18 -2.74 -12.50
N VAL A 256 -3.09 -3.03 -13.43
CA VAL A 256 -3.22 -4.38 -14.02
C VAL A 256 -1.91 -4.77 -14.70
N VAL A 257 -1.38 -3.91 -15.57
CA VAL A 257 -0.10 -4.16 -16.28
C VAL A 257 1.05 -4.35 -15.29
N ALA A 258 1.16 -3.51 -14.25
CA ALA A 258 2.19 -3.62 -13.22
C ALA A 258 2.13 -4.97 -12.47
N ARG A 259 0.93 -5.43 -12.10
CA ARG A 259 0.74 -6.75 -11.47
C ARG A 259 1.14 -7.89 -12.42
N ARG A 260 0.80 -7.76 -13.71
CA ARG A 260 1.20 -8.72 -14.76
C ARG A 260 2.70 -8.68 -15.02
N LEU A 261 3.41 -7.63 -14.66
CA LEU A 261 4.87 -7.62 -14.74
C LEU A 261 5.53 -8.15 -13.45
N GLY A 262 4.73 -8.62 -12.49
CA GLY A 262 5.23 -9.13 -11.20
C GLY A 262 5.83 -8.06 -10.31
N MET A 263 5.38 -6.80 -10.46
CA MET A 263 5.82 -5.73 -9.58
C MET A 263 5.33 -5.97 -8.15
N PRO A 264 6.16 -5.69 -7.12
CA PRO A 264 5.75 -5.82 -5.72
C PRO A 264 4.51 -4.97 -5.40
N PRO A 265 3.65 -5.38 -4.44
CA PRO A 265 2.41 -4.66 -4.12
C PRO A 265 2.62 -3.18 -3.79
N ARG A 266 3.74 -2.87 -3.14
CA ARG A 266 4.17 -1.49 -2.82
C ARG A 266 4.40 -0.65 -4.08
N ASP A 267 5.06 -1.21 -5.08
CA ASP A 267 5.37 -0.49 -6.32
C ASP A 267 4.14 -0.42 -7.24
N VAL A 268 3.29 -1.45 -7.21
CA VAL A 268 1.97 -1.42 -7.85
C VAL A 268 1.12 -0.27 -7.28
N ALA A 269 1.12 -0.08 -5.94
CA ALA A 269 0.43 1.04 -5.32
C ALA A 269 1.04 2.40 -5.73
N ALA A 270 2.37 2.48 -5.89
CA ALA A 270 3.04 3.67 -6.39
C ALA A 270 2.62 3.99 -7.85
N VAL A 271 2.52 2.98 -8.72
CA VAL A 271 2.00 3.14 -10.09
C VAL A 271 0.58 3.67 -10.09
N ALA A 272 -0.29 3.14 -9.22
CA ALA A 272 -1.67 3.63 -9.09
C ALA A 272 -1.73 5.11 -8.69
N ILE A 273 -0.98 5.49 -7.65
CA ILE A 273 -0.91 6.89 -7.19
C ILE A 273 -0.36 7.78 -8.31
N ALA A 274 0.74 7.39 -8.95
CA ALA A 274 1.32 8.14 -10.05
C ALA A 274 0.32 8.31 -11.21
N GLY A 275 -0.47 7.27 -11.54
CA GLY A 275 -1.54 7.34 -12.54
C GLY A 275 -2.64 8.36 -12.21
N TYR A 276 -3.05 8.47 -10.95
CA TYR A 276 -3.99 9.53 -10.54
C TYR A 276 -3.38 10.93 -10.62
N LEU A 277 -2.11 11.07 -10.22
CA LEU A 277 -1.46 12.37 -10.10
C LEU A 277 -0.88 12.89 -11.41
N HIS A 278 -0.72 12.01 -12.42
CA HIS A 278 0.13 12.28 -13.59
C HIS A 278 -0.18 13.61 -14.26
N ASP A 279 -1.43 14.03 -14.24
CA ASP A 279 -1.96 15.14 -15.03
C ASP A 279 -2.40 16.38 -14.23
N LEU A 280 -2.23 16.33 -12.91
CA LEU A 280 -2.62 17.41 -12.02
C LEU A 280 -1.78 18.67 -12.25
N GLY A 281 -2.48 19.81 -12.33
CA GLY A 281 -1.87 21.13 -12.53
C GLY A 281 -1.42 21.44 -13.96
N LYS A 282 -1.64 20.52 -14.92
CA LYS A 282 -1.36 20.77 -16.34
C LYS A 282 -2.53 21.50 -17.02
N PRO A 283 -2.27 22.20 -18.14
CA PRO A 283 -3.34 22.87 -18.91
C PRO A 283 -4.48 21.92 -19.30
N ALA A 284 -5.68 22.46 -19.51
CA ALA A 284 -6.88 21.69 -19.84
C ALA A 284 -7.05 21.50 -21.35
N GLU A 285 -6.44 22.38 -22.14
CA GLU A 285 -6.57 22.43 -23.59
C GLU A 285 -5.82 21.30 -24.30
N ARG A 286 -4.86 20.67 -23.61
CA ARG A 286 -3.96 19.69 -24.20
C ARG A 286 -3.60 18.58 -23.22
N HIS A 287 -3.60 17.36 -23.73
CA HIS A 287 -3.08 16.18 -23.06
C HIS A 287 -1.70 15.83 -23.60
N PHE A 288 -0.75 15.56 -22.72
CA PHE A 288 0.62 15.22 -23.11
C PHE A 288 0.87 13.75 -22.78
N CYS A 289 1.22 12.96 -23.79
CA CYS A 289 1.60 11.55 -23.67
C CYS A 289 2.68 11.21 -24.71
N LEU A 290 3.34 10.06 -24.59
CA LEU A 290 4.45 9.67 -25.47
C LEU A 290 4.05 9.66 -26.96
N ALA A 291 2.89 9.07 -27.30
CA ALA A 291 2.41 9.02 -28.69
C ALA A 291 2.22 10.41 -29.29
N SER A 292 1.58 11.31 -28.54
CA SER A 292 1.30 12.68 -28.98
C SER A 292 2.57 13.53 -29.08
N ASN A 293 3.49 13.38 -28.12
CA ASN A 293 4.75 14.12 -28.09
C ASN A 293 5.71 13.70 -29.22
N ALA A 294 5.71 12.41 -29.59
CA ALA A 294 6.58 11.89 -30.65
C ALA A 294 6.24 12.47 -32.04
N VAL A 295 4.97 12.79 -32.27
CA VAL A 295 4.49 13.33 -33.56
C VAL A 295 4.62 14.86 -33.62
N ASN A 296 4.57 15.55 -32.47
CA ASN A 296 4.58 17.01 -32.43
C ASN A 296 5.71 17.58 -31.54
N PRO A 297 6.76 18.18 -32.14
CA PRO A 297 7.89 18.76 -31.41
C PRO A 297 7.51 19.90 -30.45
N GLU A 298 6.48 20.70 -30.78
CA GLU A 298 6.00 21.76 -29.87
C GLU A 298 5.39 21.15 -28.61
N TRP A 299 4.64 20.06 -28.77
CA TRP A 299 4.02 19.36 -27.65
C TRP A 299 5.07 18.68 -26.78
N MET A 300 6.13 18.12 -27.38
CA MET A 300 7.29 17.61 -26.64
C MET A 300 7.96 18.70 -25.79
N ALA A 301 8.13 19.91 -26.34
CA ALA A 301 8.71 21.04 -25.60
C ALA A 301 7.81 21.50 -24.45
N GLU A 302 6.49 21.52 -24.64
CA GLU A 302 5.54 21.83 -23.58
C GLU A 302 5.47 20.74 -22.51
N ALA A 303 5.48 19.46 -22.90
CA ALA A 303 5.53 18.33 -21.98
C ALA A 303 6.76 18.41 -21.07
N LYS A 304 7.92 18.80 -21.62
CA LYS A 304 9.14 19.09 -20.85
C LYS A 304 8.93 20.16 -19.79
N ARG A 305 8.20 21.23 -20.12
CA ARG A 305 7.89 22.33 -19.19
C ARG A 305 6.96 21.88 -18.06
N TYR A 306 5.98 21.03 -18.38
CA TYR A 306 4.93 20.61 -17.44
C TYR A 306 5.24 19.33 -16.66
N CYS A 307 6.26 18.55 -17.03
CA CYS A 307 6.58 17.26 -16.38
C CYS A 307 6.80 17.37 -14.86
N ARG A 308 7.31 18.51 -14.36
CA ARG A 308 7.56 18.74 -12.92
C ARG A 308 6.39 19.36 -12.17
N VAL A 309 5.28 19.68 -12.84
CA VAL A 309 4.15 20.34 -12.17
C VAL A 309 3.49 19.44 -11.13
N PRO A 310 3.16 18.16 -11.43
CA PRO A 310 2.61 17.26 -10.42
C PRO A 310 3.53 17.12 -9.19
N THR A 311 4.82 16.88 -9.41
CA THR A 311 5.77 16.69 -8.29
C THR A 311 5.94 17.96 -7.44
N LYS A 312 5.93 19.15 -8.06
CA LYS A 312 5.94 20.43 -7.32
C LYS A 312 4.66 20.66 -6.52
N LEU A 313 3.50 20.31 -7.08
CA LEU A 313 2.21 20.50 -6.40
C LEU A 313 2.13 19.68 -5.10
N PHE A 314 2.75 18.50 -5.11
CA PHE A 314 2.74 17.56 -3.98
C PHE A 314 4.05 17.57 -3.16
N GLU A 315 4.92 18.57 -3.34
CA GLU A 315 6.21 18.65 -2.66
C GLU A 315 6.07 18.65 -1.12
N SER A 316 5.01 19.28 -0.60
CA SER A 316 4.71 19.33 0.84
C SER A 316 4.09 18.04 1.41
N VAL A 317 3.60 17.15 0.55
CA VAL A 317 2.87 15.93 0.90
C VAL A 317 3.82 14.74 1.13
N ASN A 318 5.12 14.88 0.80
CA ASN A 318 6.13 13.83 0.93
C ASN A 318 5.70 12.51 0.26
N LEU A 319 5.31 12.57 -1.02
CA LEU A 319 4.99 11.37 -1.80
C LEU A 319 6.16 10.37 -1.79
N PRO A 320 5.89 9.05 -1.86
CA PRO A 320 6.95 8.05 -1.99
C PRO A 320 7.90 8.41 -3.13
N VAL A 321 9.21 8.21 -2.92
CA VAL A 321 10.24 8.53 -3.92
C VAL A 321 9.94 7.85 -5.26
N GLN A 322 9.43 6.62 -5.22
CA GLN A 322 8.97 5.86 -6.39
C GLN A 322 7.96 6.65 -7.24
N VAL A 323 6.95 7.24 -6.62
CA VAL A 323 5.90 8.04 -7.30
C VAL A 323 6.53 9.26 -7.97
N ASN A 324 7.38 9.99 -7.24
CA ASN A 324 8.04 11.19 -7.78
C ASN A 324 8.94 10.86 -8.97
N THR A 325 9.69 9.77 -8.91
CA THR A 325 10.54 9.31 -10.01
C THR A 325 9.71 8.92 -11.23
N MET A 326 8.61 8.17 -11.05
CA MET A 326 7.71 7.80 -12.14
C MET A 326 7.13 9.03 -12.84
N LEU A 327 6.64 10.01 -12.07
CA LEU A 327 6.10 11.26 -12.60
C LEU A 327 7.15 12.08 -13.35
N ALA A 328 8.39 12.11 -12.85
CA ALA A 328 9.50 12.84 -13.47
C ALA A 328 9.98 12.22 -14.79
N GLN A 329 9.77 10.91 -14.98
CA GLN A 329 10.19 10.14 -16.15
C GLN A 329 9.03 9.79 -17.10
N LEU A 330 7.81 10.28 -16.85
CA LEU A 330 6.59 9.92 -17.58
C LEU A 330 6.68 10.10 -19.11
N TYR A 331 7.51 11.06 -19.56
CA TYR A 331 7.68 11.39 -20.97
C TYR A 331 9.03 10.96 -21.56
N GLU A 332 9.76 10.09 -20.87
CA GLU A 332 10.96 9.45 -21.41
C GLU A 332 10.53 8.33 -22.38
N SER A 333 11.10 8.34 -23.58
CA SER A 333 10.94 7.28 -24.58
C SER A 333 11.97 6.19 -24.33
N TYR A 334 11.64 4.94 -24.62
CA TYR A 334 12.56 3.81 -24.42
C TYR A 334 13.92 3.97 -25.12
N ASP A 335 13.96 4.55 -26.32
CA ASP A 335 15.18 4.84 -27.08
C ASP A 335 15.91 6.14 -26.64
N GLY A 336 15.36 6.87 -25.67
CA GLY A 336 15.84 8.14 -25.14
C GLY A 336 15.65 9.35 -26.04
N SER A 337 14.75 9.26 -27.02
CA SER A 337 14.24 10.42 -27.76
C SER A 337 13.28 11.30 -26.94
N GLY A 338 12.89 10.83 -25.74
CA GLY A 338 11.93 11.50 -24.86
C GLY A 338 12.52 12.65 -24.04
N THR A 339 11.76 13.08 -23.05
CA THR A 339 12.00 14.29 -22.26
C THR A 339 11.58 14.06 -20.80
N PRO A 340 12.16 14.74 -19.79
CA PRO A 340 13.08 15.87 -19.86
C PRO A 340 14.58 15.55 -19.96
N GLN A 341 15.00 14.35 -19.57
CA GLN A 341 16.41 13.96 -19.37
C GLN A 341 16.98 13.14 -20.54
N GLY A 342 16.13 12.49 -21.34
CA GLY A 342 16.57 11.58 -22.41
C GLY A 342 17.09 10.25 -21.85
N ALA A 343 16.49 9.77 -20.76
CA ALA A 343 16.82 8.48 -20.16
C ALA A 343 16.49 7.34 -21.16
N LYS A 344 17.25 6.24 -21.11
CA LYS A 344 17.15 5.14 -22.09
C LYS A 344 16.97 3.80 -21.41
N GLY A 345 16.16 2.94 -22.00
CA GLY A 345 15.99 1.56 -21.55
C GLY A 345 15.71 1.46 -20.05
N ASP A 346 16.60 0.76 -19.34
CA ASP A 346 16.47 0.50 -17.90
C ASP A 346 16.77 1.69 -16.98
N ASP A 347 17.31 2.79 -17.49
CA ASP A 347 17.41 4.05 -16.73
C ASP A 347 16.01 4.64 -16.43
N ILE A 348 14.99 4.20 -17.18
CA ILE A 348 13.59 4.56 -16.98
C ILE A 348 12.96 3.55 -16.02
N THR A 349 12.37 4.05 -14.93
CA THR A 349 11.64 3.21 -13.99
C THR A 349 10.52 2.43 -14.69
N LEU A 350 10.35 1.16 -14.32
CA LEU A 350 9.34 0.30 -14.91
C LEU A 350 7.92 0.91 -14.80
N GLY A 351 7.61 1.54 -13.67
CA GLY A 351 6.34 2.25 -13.49
C GLY A 351 6.11 3.39 -14.48
N ALA A 352 7.14 4.17 -14.83
CA ALA A 352 7.04 5.22 -15.85
C ALA A 352 6.83 4.62 -17.25
N ARG A 353 7.55 3.55 -17.58
CA ARG A 353 7.38 2.81 -18.85
C ARG A 353 5.94 2.33 -19.01
N ILE A 354 5.35 1.77 -17.95
CA ILE A 354 3.95 1.32 -17.91
C ILE A 354 2.98 2.48 -18.10
N LEU A 355 3.12 3.55 -17.31
CA LEU A 355 2.23 4.70 -17.39
C LEU A 355 2.25 5.34 -18.78
N GLY A 356 3.44 5.54 -19.36
CA GLY A 356 3.58 6.12 -20.69
C GLY A 356 2.93 5.29 -21.79
N ALA A 357 3.06 3.95 -21.75
CA ALA A 357 2.45 3.07 -22.73
C ALA A 357 0.91 3.03 -22.62
N VAL A 358 0.38 2.92 -21.39
CA VAL A 358 -1.07 2.88 -21.14
C VAL A 358 -1.71 4.23 -21.47
N ASP A 359 -1.08 5.34 -21.09
CA ASP A 359 -1.56 6.69 -21.39
C ASP A 359 -1.64 6.95 -22.89
N SER A 360 -0.59 6.59 -23.65
CA SER A 360 -0.63 6.63 -25.11
C SER A 360 -1.79 5.83 -25.70
N TYR A 361 -2.04 4.61 -25.23
CA TYR A 361 -3.15 3.79 -25.72
C TYR A 361 -4.51 4.45 -25.46
N LEU A 362 -4.72 4.98 -24.25
CA LEU A 362 -5.95 5.66 -23.88
C LEU A 362 -6.17 6.94 -24.70
N GLU A 363 -5.11 7.74 -24.88
CA GLU A 363 -5.18 8.96 -25.68
C GLU A 363 -5.56 8.66 -27.14
N LEU A 364 -4.96 7.63 -27.75
CA LEU A 364 -5.25 7.24 -29.14
C LEU A 364 -6.66 6.70 -29.35
N THR A 365 -7.24 6.03 -28.35
CA THR A 365 -8.53 5.34 -28.46
C THR A 365 -9.71 6.13 -27.89
N LYS A 366 -9.47 7.15 -27.06
CA LYS A 366 -10.52 7.89 -26.34
C LYS A 366 -10.56 9.38 -26.63
N ASN A 367 -9.46 10.00 -27.07
CA ASN A 367 -9.43 11.43 -27.35
C ASN A 367 -9.42 11.72 -28.86
N PRO A 368 -10.49 12.29 -29.45
CA PRO A 368 -10.49 12.69 -30.85
C PRO A 368 -9.55 13.87 -31.15
N ALA A 369 -9.17 14.64 -30.13
CA ALA A 369 -8.26 15.78 -30.24
C ALA A 369 -6.78 15.41 -30.00
N ASN A 370 -6.44 14.12 -30.10
CA ASN A 370 -5.06 13.64 -30.02
C ASN A 370 -4.20 14.18 -31.20
N ALA A 371 -2.89 13.90 -31.20
CA ALA A 371 -1.97 14.37 -32.24
C ALA A 371 -2.33 13.92 -33.67
N TYR A 372 -3.12 12.86 -33.83
CA TYR A 372 -3.59 12.36 -35.12
C TYR A 372 -4.90 13.01 -35.58
N GLY A 373 -5.55 13.81 -34.71
CA GLY A 373 -6.82 14.49 -34.98
C GLY A 373 -8.01 13.54 -35.20
N LYS A 374 -7.88 12.27 -34.78
CA LYS A 374 -8.94 11.26 -34.91
C LYS A 374 -8.80 10.17 -33.86
N LEU A 375 -9.92 9.51 -33.56
CA LEU A 375 -9.90 8.27 -32.78
C LEU A 375 -9.34 7.14 -33.64
N LEU A 376 -8.39 6.39 -33.08
CA LEU A 376 -7.94 5.13 -33.66
C LEU A 376 -8.85 4.00 -33.18
N THR A 377 -9.06 3.01 -34.05
CA THR A 377 -9.68 1.75 -33.61
C THR A 377 -8.74 1.02 -32.65
N LYS A 378 -9.29 0.05 -31.92
CA LYS A 378 -8.49 -0.78 -31.02
C LYS A 378 -7.34 -1.45 -31.77
N GLU A 379 -7.59 -1.98 -32.95
CA GLU A 379 -6.60 -2.66 -33.80
C GLU A 379 -5.50 -1.69 -34.24
N GLN A 380 -5.87 -0.47 -34.66
CA GLN A 380 -4.92 0.57 -35.03
C GLN A 380 -4.04 1.03 -33.87
N ALA A 381 -4.62 1.17 -32.67
CA ALA A 381 -3.86 1.55 -31.47
C ALA A 381 -2.91 0.43 -31.03
N LEU A 382 -3.31 -0.83 -31.15
CA LEU A 382 -2.44 -1.98 -30.88
C LEU A 382 -1.30 -2.07 -31.90
N GLU A 383 -1.57 -1.81 -33.18
CA GLU A 383 -0.53 -1.75 -34.20
C GLU A 383 0.46 -0.61 -33.92
N HIS A 384 -0.03 0.56 -33.52
CA HIS A 384 0.83 1.66 -33.12
C HIS A 384 1.76 1.30 -31.95
N LEU A 385 1.26 0.58 -30.93
CA LEU A 385 2.09 0.07 -29.83
C LEU A 385 3.16 -0.90 -30.34
N ARG A 386 2.79 -1.80 -31.25
CA ARG A 386 3.70 -2.79 -31.86
C ARG A 386 4.80 -2.13 -32.69
N GLU A 387 4.45 -1.20 -33.59
CA GLU A 387 5.42 -0.52 -34.47
C GLU A 387 6.41 0.38 -33.71
N ASN A 388 6.01 0.90 -32.55
CA ASN A 388 6.83 1.76 -31.71
C ASN A 388 7.46 1.04 -30.50
N SER A 389 7.31 -0.29 -30.45
CA SER A 389 8.01 -1.16 -29.50
C SER A 389 9.53 -1.05 -29.68
N GLY A 390 10.27 -0.88 -28.59
CA GLY A 390 11.72 -0.65 -28.60
C GLY A 390 12.13 0.78 -28.97
N LYS A 391 11.18 1.66 -29.33
CA LYS A 391 11.44 3.09 -29.60
C LYS A 391 10.79 3.98 -28.56
N LEU A 392 9.47 4.09 -28.59
CA LEU A 392 8.72 4.86 -27.60
C LEU A 392 8.45 4.03 -26.36
N TYR A 393 8.12 2.76 -26.56
CA TYR A 393 7.69 1.87 -25.49
C TYR A 393 8.71 0.77 -25.25
N ASP A 394 8.85 0.40 -23.98
CA ASP A 394 9.50 -0.84 -23.61
C ASP A 394 8.80 -2.02 -24.28
N PRO A 395 9.52 -2.92 -24.99
CA PRO A 395 8.92 -4.05 -25.69
C PRO A 395 8.08 -4.99 -24.82
N LEU A 396 8.56 -5.30 -23.61
CA LEU A 396 7.85 -6.16 -22.66
C LEU A 396 6.57 -5.47 -22.19
N VAL A 397 6.66 -4.19 -21.84
CA VAL A 397 5.49 -3.41 -21.41
C VAL A 397 4.47 -3.31 -22.54
N ALA A 398 4.90 -3.04 -23.77
CA ALA A 398 4.01 -2.95 -24.93
C ALA A 398 3.27 -4.28 -25.16
N ASP A 399 3.96 -5.41 -25.08
CA ASP A 399 3.35 -6.74 -25.20
C ASP A 399 2.29 -6.99 -24.12
N ILE A 400 2.62 -6.75 -22.85
CA ILE A 400 1.65 -6.92 -21.75
C ILE A 400 0.46 -5.97 -21.89
N VAL A 401 0.69 -4.71 -22.26
CA VAL A 401 -0.42 -3.76 -22.53
C VAL A 401 -1.31 -4.32 -23.64
N MET A 402 -0.75 -4.78 -24.76
CA MET A 402 -1.54 -5.36 -25.84
C MET A 402 -2.35 -6.58 -25.36
N GLN A 403 -1.76 -7.48 -24.58
CA GLN A 403 -2.43 -8.66 -24.03
C GLN A 403 -3.56 -8.29 -23.05
N VAL A 404 -3.34 -7.29 -22.19
CA VAL A 404 -4.35 -6.75 -21.27
C VAL A 404 -5.51 -6.14 -22.05
N GLN A 405 -5.22 -5.36 -23.11
CA GLN A 405 -6.28 -4.76 -23.92
C GLN A 405 -7.04 -5.79 -24.75
N THR A 406 -6.39 -6.82 -25.31
CA THR A 406 -7.09 -7.89 -26.04
C THR A 406 -7.87 -8.83 -25.11
N GLY A 407 -7.46 -8.90 -23.84
CA GLY A 407 -7.95 -9.85 -22.85
C GLY A 407 -7.47 -11.28 -23.09
N GLU A 408 -6.57 -11.50 -24.06
CA GLU A 408 -6.23 -12.83 -24.57
C GLU A 408 -5.66 -13.74 -23.48
N LEU A 409 -4.72 -13.24 -22.68
CA LEU A 409 -4.18 -13.98 -21.53
C LEU A 409 -5.29 -14.44 -20.58
N LEU A 410 -6.22 -13.56 -20.23
CA LEU A 410 -7.29 -13.85 -19.29
C LEU A 410 -8.27 -14.89 -19.86
N ARG A 411 -8.57 -14.80 -21.15
CA ARG A 411 -9.36 -15.82 -21.86
C ARG A 411 -8.69 -17.17 -21.85
N GLN A 412 -7.40 -17.23 -22.19
CA GLN A 412 -6.62 -18.47 -22.17
C GLN A 412 -6.56 -19.08 -20.76
N ARG A 413 -6.40 -18.25 -19.72
CA ARG A 413 -6.48 -18.72 -18.34
C ARG A 413 -7.85 -19.30 -18.00
N ILE A 414 -8.95 -18.66 -18.39
CA ILE A 414 -10.30 -19.22 -18.12
C ILE A 414 -10.51 -20.53 -18.87
N ILE A 415 -10.06 -20.62 -20.12
CA ILE A 415 -10.17 -21.85 -20.93
C ILE A 415 -9.39 -22.99 -20.28
N ASN A 416 -8.20 -22.71 -19.73
CA ASN A 416 -7.31 -23.70 -19.13
C ASN A 416 -7.47 -23.82 -17.60
N ASP A 417 -8.63 -23.48 -17.03
CA ASP A 417 -8.94 -23.63 -15.60
C ASP A 417 -7.92 -22.93 -14.68
N GLY A 418 -7.52 -21.75 -15.12
CA GLY A 418 -6.58 -20.83 -14.49
C GLY A 418 -5.12 -21.22 -14.56
N ARG A 419 -4.83 -22.37 -15.17
CA ARG A 419 -3.49 -22.92 -15.22
C ARG A 419 -2.56 -22.06 -16.07
N GLN A 420 -1.36 -21.84 -15.56
CA GLN A 420 -0.34 -21.05 -16.25
C GLN A 420 1.08 -21.42 -15.80
N ILE A 421 2.03 -21.06 -16.64
CA ILE A 421 3.46 -21.28 -16.44
C ILE A 421 4.10 -19.94 -16.20
N LEU A 422 4.89 -19.85 -15.14
CA LEU A 422 5.58 -18.62 -14.76
C LEU A 422 7.06 -18.74 -15.09
N ILE A 423 7.57 -17.84 -15.92
CA ILE A 423 8.99 -17.76 -16.27
C ILE A 423 9.58 -16.53 -15.62
N VAL A 424 10.51 -16.73 -14.70
CA VAL A 424 11.18 -15.67 -13.95
C VAL A 424 12.63 -15.66 -14.39
N GLU A 425 12.96 -14.75 -15.30
CA GLU A 425 14.28 -14.67 -15.93
C GLU A 425 14.71 -13.19 -16.00
N PRO A 426 15.87 -12.81 -15.45
CA PRO A 426 16.32 -11.43 -15.49
C PRO A 426 16.69 -10.99 -16.91
N GLU A 427 17.22 -11.90 -17.74
CA GLU A 427 17.65 -11.58 -19.10
C GLU A 427 16.48 -11.50 -20.09
N GLU A 428 16.29 -10.34 -20.71
CA GLU A 428 15.17 -10.07 -21.61
C GLU A 428 15.18 -10.98 -22.85
N GLY A 429 16.35 -11.25 -23.44
CA GLY A 429 16.47 -12.10 -24.63
C GLY A 429 15.98 -13.52 -24.37
N THR A 430 16.54 -14.18 -23.35
CA THR A 430 16.13 -15.53 -22.94
C THR A 430 14.66 -15.58 -22.52
N ARG A 431 14.18 -14.56 -21.80
CA ARG A 431 12.77 -14.46 -21.40
C ARG A 431 11.83 -14.41 -22.61
N THR A 432 12.17 -13.60 -23.61
CA THR A 432 11.38 -13.46 -24.84
C THR A 432 11.37 -14.75 -25.66
N ASP A 433 12.54 -15.36 -25.85
CA ASP A 433 12.66 -16.62 -26.59
C ASP A 433 11.83 -17.73 -25.95
N LEU A 434 11.88 -17.86 -24.63
CA LEU A 434 11.10 -18.86 -23.89
C LEU A 434 9.60 -18.59 -23.92
N LEU A 435 9.19 -17.32 -23.87
CA LEU A 435 7.79 -16.94 -24.00
C LEU A 435 7.26 -17.37 -25.38
N GLU A 436 7.99 -17.06 -26.46
CA GLU A 436 7.61 -17.48 -27.81
C GLU A 436 7.59 -19.00 -27.97
N SER A 437 8.64 -19.70 -27.53
CA SER A 437 8.73 -21.16 -27.62
C SER A 437 7.64 -21.84 -26.80
N GLY A 438 7.32 -21.34 -25.61
CA GLY A 438 6.23 -21.84 -24.78
C GLY A 438 4.86 -21.63 -25.41
N GLN A 439 4.58 -20.44 -25.98
CA GLN A 439 3.35 -20.17 -26.71
C GLN A 439 3.19 -21.08 -27.94
N LYS A 440 4.27 -21.36 -28.68
CA LYS A 440 4.26 -22.34 -29.79
C LYS A 440 3.86 -23.75 -29.35
N GLN A 441 4.17 -24.12 -28.10
CA GLN A 441 3.74 -25.38 -27.48
C GLN A 441 2.30 -25.32 -26.92
N GLY A 442 1.56 -24.23 -27.15
CA GLY A 442 0.19 -24.05 -26.66
C GLY A 442 0.09 -23.86 -25.14
N LEU A 443 1.18 -23.43 -24.50
CA LEU A 443 1.22 -23.14 -23.06
C LEU A 443 0.79 -21.70 -22.80
N VAL A 444 0.05 -21.50 -21.71
CA VAL A 444 -0.21 -20.14 -21.18
C VAL A 444 0.99 -19.73 -20.37
N VAL A 445 1.90 -18.99 -21.00
CA VAL A 445 3.15 -18.55 -20.39
C VAL A 445 3.04 -17.09 -19.95
N HIS A 446 3.51 -16.85 -18.73
CA HIS A 446 3.62 -15.53 -18.14
C HIS A 446 5.06 -15.29 -17.70
N ALA A 447 5.64 -14.16 -18.12
CA ALA A 447 7.04 -13.88 -17.88
C ALA A 447 7.23 -12.71 -16.91
N LEU A 448 8.13 -12.88 -15.94
CA LEU A 448 8.47 -11.93 -14.90
C LEU A 448 9.97 -11.60 -14.94
N SER A 449 10.30 -10.40 -14.50
CA SER A 449 11.69 -9.91 -14.43
C SER A 449 12.29 -9.95 -13.02
N SER A 450 11.48 -10.21 -11.99
CA SER A 450 11.89 -10.18 -10.58
C SER A 450 11.45 -11.43 -9.81
N LEU A 451 12.30 -11.87 -8.87
CA LEU A 451 11.98 -12.94 -7.93
C LEU A 451 10.86 -12.58 -6.95
N ASP A 452 10.68 -11.30 -6.62
CA ASP A 452 9.57 -10.86 -5.75
C ASP A 452 8.22 -11.26 -6.34
N GLY A 453 8.07 -11.09 -7.66
CA GLY A 453 6.88 -11.53 -8.39
C GLY A 453 6.69 -13.05 -8.36
N ALA A 454 7.77 -13.82 -8.23
CA ALA A 454 7.70 -15.28 -8.04
C ALA A 454 7.13 -15.64 -6.66
N TYR A 455 7.59 -14.96 -5.60
CA TYR A 455 7.07 -15.15 -4.24
C TYR A 455 5.59 -14.76 -4.14
N ASP A 456 5.21 -13.65 -4.76
CA ASP A 456 3.80 -13.24 -4.85
C ASP A 456 2.96 -14.29 -5.58
N ALA A 457 3.44 -14.79 -6.73
CA ALA A 457 2.73 -15.81 -7.50
C ALA A 457 2.57 -17.13 -6.71
N LEU A 458 3.56 -17.50 -5.90
CA LEU A 458 3.46 -18.64 -4.98
C LEU A 458 2.38 -18.39 -3.92
N GLY A 459 2.38 -17.23 -3.27
CA GLY A 459 1.38 -16.86 -2.26
C GLY A 459 -0.04 -16.77 -2.82
N TYR A 460 -0.18 -16.37 -4.07
CA TYR A 460 -1.45 -16.31 -4.78
C TYR A 460 -1.91 -17.64 -5.41
N GLN A 461 -1.05 -18.66 -5.36
CA GLN A 461 -1.22 -19.97 -6.03
C GLN A 461 -1.47 -19.85 -7.54
N ASP A 462 -0.86 -18.85 -8.17
CA ASP A 462 -1.12 -18.49 -9.56
C ASP A 462 -0.15 -19.21 -10.54
N CYS A 463 0.38 -20.38 -10.21
CA CYS A 463 1.40 -21.06 -11.03
C CYS A 463 1.31 -22.59 -10.98
N ASP A 464 1.51 -23.24 -12.13
CA ASP A 464 1.55 -24.70 -12.27
C ASP A 464 2.93 -25.26 -12.61
N VAL A 465 3.76 -24.48 -13.30
CA VAL A 465 5.18 -24.77 -13.48
C VAL A 465 5.93 -23.46 -13.32
N LEU A 466 6.89 -23.45 -12.41
CA LEU A 466 7.74 -22.30 -12.16
C LEU A 466 9.09 -22.51 -12.85
N VAL A 467 9.50 -21.57 -13.69
CA VAL A 467 10.79 -21.58 -14.36
C VAL A 467 11.58 -20.40 -13.82
N VAL A 468 12.80 -20.62 -13.34
CA VAL A 468 13.63 -19.58 -12.71
C VAL A 468 15.05 -19.56 -13.27
N GLY A 469 15.54 -18.38 -13.61
CA GLY A 469 16.91 -18.15 -14.07
C GLY A 469 17.94 -18.27 -12.96
N LEU A 470 19.03 -19.01 -13.20
CA LEU A 470 20.17 -19.10 -12.28
C LEU A 470 20.95 -17.78 -12.19
N LYS A 471 20.74 -16.85 -13.14
CA LYS A 471 21.39 -15.53 -13.18
C LYS A 471 21.00 -14.62 -12.01
N PHE A 472 19.91 -14.88 -11.30
CA PHE A 472 19.60 -14.19 -10.04
C PHE A 472 20.62 -14.51 -8.94
N GLY A 473 21.24 -15.68 -8.99
CA GLY A 473 22.20 -16.14 -7.99
C GLY A 473 21.74 -17.43 -7.32
N LEU A 474 22.71 -18.28 -6.96
CA LEU A 474 22.43 -19.62 -6.43
C LEU A 474 21.64 -19.57 -5.11
N ASP A 475 22.02 -18.69 -4.19
CA ASP A 475 21.39 -18.61 -2.87
C ASP A 475 19.94 -18.11 -2.96
N GLU A 476 19.66 -17.17 -3.87
CA GLU A 476 18.31 -16.66 -4.10
C GLU A 476 17.39 -17.74 -4.71
N VAL A 477 17.89 -18.49 -5.69
CA VAL A 477 17.16 -19.61 -6.31
C VAL A 477 16.93 -20.74 -5.30
N LEU A 478 17.92 -21.07 -4.47
CA LEU A 478 17.76 -22.05 -3.40
C LEU A 478 16.75 -21.58 -2.35
N GLY A 479 16.73 -20.29 -2.01
CA GLY A 479 15.72 -19.68 -1.15
C GLY A 479 14.30 -19.84 -1.72
N LEU A 480 14.13 -19.59 -3.01
CA LEU A 480 12.85 -19.76 -3.71
C LEU A 480 12.41 -21.23 -3.72
N LEU A 481 13.34 -22.16 -3.98
CA LEU A 481 13.08 -23.60 -3.92
C LEU A 481 12.63 -24.02 -2.52
N GLN A 482 13.33 -23.57 -1.48
CA GLN A 482 12.97 -23.84 -0.09
C GLN A 482 11.57 -23.29 0.24
N ALA A 483 11.27 -22.05 -0.14
CA ALA A 483 9.95 -21.43 0.07
C ALA A 483 8.83 -22.17 -0.68
N THR A 484 9.12 -22.64 -1.90
CA THR A 484 8.17 -23.43 -2.68
C THR A 484 7.86 -24.75 -1.97
N ARG A 485 8.88 -25.41 -1.42
CA ARG A 485 8.77 -26.71 -0.75
C ARG A 485 8.25 -26.64 0.69
N SER A 486 8.37 -25.48 1.37
CA SER A 486 7.99 -25.33 2.78
C SER A 486 6.47 -25.31 3.02
N SER A 487 5.67 -24.88 2.03
CA SER A 487 4.21 -24.84 2.20
C SER A 487 3.54 -26.02 1.49
N PRO A 488 2.58 -26.72 2.13
CA PRO A 488 1.89 -27.86 1.54
C PRO A 488 1.20 -27.56 0.20
N GLU A 489 0.71 -26.33 0.03
CA GLU A 489 -0.08 -25.89 -1.13
C GLU A 489 0.72 -25.86 -2.45
N HIS A 490 2.04 -25.69 -2.35
CA HIS A 490 2.94 -25.60 -3.50
C HIS A 490 4.17 -26.52 -3.37
N ALA A 491 4.21 -27.39 -2.36
CA ALA A 491 5.27 -28.38 -2.19
C ALA A 491 5.44 -29.28 -3.43
N GLY A 492 4.34 -29.64 -4.09
CA GLY A 492 4.35 -30.43 -5.33
C GLY A 492 4.51 -29.62 -6.62
N LEU A 493 4.82 -28.32 -6.57
CA LEU A 493 4.99 -27.47 -7.76
C LEU A 493 6.29 -27.82 -8.50
N PRO A 494 6.27 -28.21 -9.78
CA PRO A 494 7.48 -28.37 -10.58
C PRO A 494 8.23 -27.05 -10.69
N VAL A 495 9.53 -27.07 -10.35
CA VAL A 495 10.41 -25.91 -10.49
C VAL A 495 11.55 -26.26 -11.45
N VAL A 496 11.66 -25.55 -12.56
CA VAL A 496 12.71 -25.70 -13.56
C VAL A 496 13.72 -24.57 -13.39
N VAL A 497 15.00 -24.90 -13.27
CA VAL A 497 16.07 -23.90 -13.18
C VAL A 497 16.75 -23.76 -14.54
N LEU A 498 16.84 -22.54 -15.05
CA LEU A 498 17.53 -22.22 -16.29
C LEU A 498 18.95 -21.78 -16.01
N GLY A 499 19.93 -22.48 -16.57
CA GLY A 499 21.34 -22.16 -16.43
C GLY A 499 22.24 -23.34 -16.73
N ASP A 500 23.53 -23.04 -16.85
CA ASP A 500 24.59 -24.04 -17.05
C ASP A 500 25.50 -24.15 -15.81
N PRO A 501 24.98 -24.66 -14.66
CA PRO A 501 25.79 -24.83 -13.46
C PRO A 501 26.79 -25.99 -13.59
N ASP A 502 27.85 -25.94 -12.78
CA ASP A 502 28.75 -27.07 -12.55
C ASP A 502 28.01 -28.26 -11.89
N ALA A 503 28.62 -29.45 -11.92
CA ALA A 503 28.00 -30.67 -11.40
C ALA A 503 27.61 -30.58 -9.92
N GLY A 504 28.41 -29.91 -9.09
CA GLY A 504 28.13 -29.74 -7.66
C GLY A 504 26.95 -28.80 -7.43
N THR A 505 26.91 -27.68 -8.14
CA THR A 505 25.76 -26.76 -8.09
C THR A 505 24.48 -27.41 -8.62
N ARG A 506 24.56 -28.20 -9.69
CA ARG A 506 23.41 -28.96 -10.22
C ARG A 506 22.87 -29.94 -9.19
N GLU A 507 23.74 -30.68 -8.50
CA GLU A 507 23.34 -31.60 -7.43
C GLU A 507 22.64 -30.85 -6.28
N ARG A 508 23.18 -29.70 -5.86
CA ARG A 508 22.56 -28.85 -4.83
C ARG A 508 21.17 -28.36 -5.23
N LEU A 509 20.97 -27.94 -6.49
CA LEU A 509 19.66 -27.50 -6.98
C LEU A 509 18.64 -28.64 -6.99
N MET A 510 19.05 -29.84 -7.43
CA MET A 510 18.19 -31.03 -7.42
C MET A 510 17.83 -31.45 -5.98
N MET A 511 18.80 -31.43 -5.05
CA MET A 511 18.54 -31.68 -3.62
C MET A 511 17.64 -30.63 -2.99
N GLY A 512 17.75 -29.36 -3.44
CA GLY A 512 16.85 -28.27 -3.05
C GLY A 512 15.41 -28.44 -3.59
N GLY A 513 15.17 -29.42 -4.45
CA GLY A 513 13.86 -29.75 -4.98
C GLY A 513 13.59 -29.21 -6.39
N ALA A 514 14.60 -28.82 -7.15
CA ALA A 514 14.43 -28.55 -8.58
C ALA A 514 13.99 -29.81 -9.32
N SER A 515 13.02 -29.68 -10.24
CA SER A 515 12.51 -30.76 -11.07
C SER A 515 13.37 -31.00 -12.30
N ALA A 516 13.98 -29.94 -12.85
CA ALA A 516 14.92 -30.01 -13.96
C ALA A 516 15.86 -28.81 -13.93
N VAL A 517 17.06 -28.98 -14.50
CA VAL A 517 18.02 -27.90 -14.76
C VAL A 517 18.33 -27.91 -16.25
N LEU A 518 18.01 -26.82 -16.95
CA LEU A 518 18.05 -26.75 -18.41
C LEU A 518 18.94 -25.60 -18.90
N PRO A 519 19.69 -25.79 -20.01
CA PRO A 519 20.51 -24.74 -20.59
C PRO A 519 19.62 -23.62 -21.17
N PRO A 520 19.95 -22.33 -20.98
CA PRO A 520 19.18 -21.22 -21.53
C PRO A 520 19.35 -21.06 -23.06
N THR A 521 20.35 -21.73 -23.65
CA THR A 521 20.67 -21.66 -25.08
C THR A 521 19.70 -22.44 -25.98
N GLN A 522 18.81 -23.25 -25.41
CA GLN A 522 17.88 -24.12 -26.15
C GLN A 522 16.42 -23.93 -25.70
N PRO A 523 15.80 -22.78 -26.04
CA PRO A 523 14.46 -22.42 -25.56
C PRO A 523 13.37 -23.40 -26.02
N ASP A 524 13.49 -23.97 -27.23
CA ASP A 524 12.53 -24.94 -27.75
C ASP A 524 12.56 -26.29 -27.01
N GLU A 525 13.75 -26.74 -26.60
CA GLU A 525 13.88 -27.96 -25.79
C GLU A 525 13.37 -27.72 -24.38
N ALA A 526 13.71 -26.55 -23.80
CA ALA A 526 13.19 -26.14 -22.51
C ALA A 526 11.64 -26.10 -22.51
N ALA A 527 11.03 -25.52 -23.54
CA ALA A 527 9.57 -25.46 -23.68
C ALA A 527 8.93 -26.86 -23.76
N LYS A 528 9.57 -27.85 -24.40
CA LYS A 528 9.09 -29.24 -24.44
C LYS A 528 9.15 -29.92 -23.07
N THR A 529 10.25 -29.73 -22.33
CA THR A 529 10.38 -30.27 -20.98
C THR A 529 9.36 -29.63 -20.03
N ILE A 530 9.18 -28.32 -20.12
CA ILE A 530 8.17 -27.56 -19.39
C ILE A 530 6.77 -28.10 -19.70
N ARG A 531 6.47 -28.38 -20.98
CA ARG A 531 5.20 -28.99 -21.40
C ARG A 531 4.97 -30.37 -20.78
N ALA A 532 5.99 -31.22 -20.77
CA ALA A 532 5.91 -32.54 -20.16
C ALA A 532 5.61 -32.47 -18.65
N LEU A 533 6.27 -31.56 -17.92
CA LEU A 533 6.01 -31.33 -16.50
C LEU A 533 4.60 -30.77 -16.24
N TYR A 534 4.13 -29.89 -17.13
CA TYR A 534 2.78 -29.36 -17.08
C TYR A 534 1.74 -30.47 -17.26
N ASP A 535 1.86 -31.29 -18.31
CA ASP A 535 0.94 -32.39 -18.60
C ASP A 535 0.94 -33.45 -17.49
N ASP A 536 2.12 -33.77 -16.93
CA ASP A 536 2.27 -34.67 -15.77
C ASP A 536 1.51 -34.16 -14.55
N ARG A 537 1.63 -32.86 -14.25
CA ARG A 537 0.88 -32.22 -13.16
C ARG A 537 -0.63 -32.28 -13.39
N ILE A 538 -1.10 -32.16 -14.63
CA ILE A 538 -2.53 -32.31 -14.94
C ILE A 538 -2.99 -33.74 -14.68
N GLN A 539 -2.23 -34.73 -15.14
CA GLN A 539 -2.58 -36.15 -14.99
C GLN A 539 -2.64 -36.58 -13.52
N HIS A 540 -1.80 -36.00 -12.67
CA HIS A 540 -1.76 -36.30 -11.24
C HIS A 540 -2.65 -35.38 -10.38
N ASN A 541 -3.77 -34.90 -10.94
CA ASN A 541 -4.78 -34.07 -10.27
C ASN A 541 -4.22 -32.80 -9.61
N GLY A 542 -3.28 -32.11 -10.27
CA GLY A 542 -2.90 -30.76 -9.87
C GLY A 542 -4.14 -29.86 -9.80
N PRO A 543 -4.35 -29.12 -8.69
CA PRO A 543 -5.56 -28.32 -8.49
C PRO A 543 -5.65 -27.24 -9.56
N ALA A 544 -6.87 -26.92 -9.97
CA ALA A 544 -7.09 -25.79 -10.87
C ALA A 544 -6.83 -24.47 -10.11
N ARG A 545 -6.54 -23.40 -10.84
CA ARG A 545 -6.11 -22.13 -10.24
C ARG A 545 -7.20 -21.09 -10.33
N MET A 546 -7.28 -20.25 -9.31
CA MET A 546 -8.23 -19.15 -9.29
C MET A 546 -7.82 -18.11 -10.33
N VAL A 547 -8.72 -17.78 -11.26
CA VAL A 547 -8.49 -16.74 -12.25
C VAL A 547 -8.95 -15.41 -11.69
N ARG A 548 -8.02 -14.45 -11.57
CA ARG A 548 -8.30 -13.08 -11.17
C ARG A 548 -8.23 -12.17 -12.40
N GLY A 549 -9.16 -11.23 -12.50
CA GLY A 549 -9.17 -10.24 -13.58
C GLY A 549 -10.18 -9.12 -13.33
N SER A 550 -10.25 -8.19 -14.27
CA SER A 550 -11.23 -7.11 -14.24
C SER A 550 -12.17 -7.18 -15.44
N LEU A 551 -13.40 -6.70 -15.28
CA LEU A 551 -14.33 -6.53 -16.41
C LEU A 551 -13.85 -5.47 -17.43
N ASP A 552 -12.88 -4.63 -17.05
CA ASP A 552 -12.16 -3.74 -17.97
C ASP A 552 -11.27 -4.54 -18.96
N GLU A 553 -10.71 -5.68 -18.54
CA GLU A 553 -9.89 -6.60 -19.38
C GLU A 553 -10.77 -7.54 -20.21
N LEU A 554 -11.80 -8.12 -19.57
CA LEU A 554 -12.70 -9.09 -20.19
C LEU A 554 -14.15 -8.74 -19.85
N PRO A 555 -14.89 -8.12 -20.80
CA PRO A 555 -16.26 -7.68 -20.56
C PRO A 555 -17.17 -8.84 -20.12
N ALA A 556 -18.14 -8.55 -19.24
CA ALA A 556 -19.02 -9.56 -18.65
C ALA A 556 -19.69 -10.47 -19.69
N ALA A 557 -20.17 -9.91 -20.81
CA ALA A 557 -20.76 -10.71 -21.89
C ALA A 557 -19.77 -11.73 -22.50
N GLN A 558 -18.51 -11.34 -22.69
CA GLN A 558 -17.48 -12.26 -23.21
C GLN A 558 -17.08 -13.29 -22.18
N LEU A 559 -16.93 -12.89 -20.90
CA LEU A 559 -16.65 -13.78 -19.79
C LEU A 559 -17.71 -14.89 -19.67
N LEU A 560 -19.00 -14.52 -19.64
CA LEU A 560 -20.11 -15.47 -19.55
C LEU A 560 -20.17 -16.39 -20.77
N LYS A 561 -19.92 -15.86 -21.97
CA LYS A 561 -19.84 -16.68 -23.19
C LYS A 561 -18.71 -17.71 -23.11
N LEU A 562 -17.53 -17.34 -22.62
CA LEU A 562 -16.41 -18.27 -22.46
C LEU A 562 -16.71 -19.37 -21.44
N LEU A 563 -17.30 -19.00 -20.31
CA LEU A 563 -17.69 -19.94 -19.26
C LEU A 563 -18.81 -20.90 -19.74
N GLY A 564 -19.77 -20.38 -20.51
CA GLY A 564 -20.85 -21.18 -21.12
C GLY A 564 -20.36 -22.15 -22.19
N THR A 565 -19.67 -21.64 -23.22
CA THR A 565 -19.13 -22.44 -24.34
C THR A 565 -18.17 -23.53 -23.86
N GLY A 566 -17.33 -23.24 -22.86
CA GLY A 566 -16.42 -24.19 -22.25
C GLY A 566 -17.08 -25.18 -21.29
N LYS A 567 -18.41 -25.11 -21.09
CA LYS A 567 -19.19 -25.88 -20.10
C LYS A 567 -18.52 -25.89 -18.71
N LYS A 568 -17.97 -24.73 -18.34
CA LYS A 568 -17.18 -24.59 -17.13
C LYS A 568 -18.08 -24.65 -15.90
N SER A 569 -17.54 -25.18 -14.81
CA SER A 569 -18.21 -25.26 -13.51
C SER A 569 -17.36 -24.52 -12.48
N GLY A 570 -17.98 -24.04 -11.41
CA GLY A 570 -17.29 -23.34 -10.34
C GLY A 570 -17.96 -22.04 -9.96
N ARG A 571 -17.25 -21.22 -9.19
CA ARG A 571 -17.77 -19.98 -8.61
C ARG A 571 -17.10 -18.75 -9.20
N LEU A 572 -17.90 -17.84 -9.74
CA LEU A 572 -17.47 -16.52 -10.18
C LEU A 572 -17.88 -15.47 -9.15
N TYR A 573 -16.92 -14.95 -8.40
CA TYR A 573 -17.08 -13.83 -7.50
C TYR A 573 -16.88 -12.51 -8.24
N LEU A 574 -17.73 -11.52 -7.97
CA LEU A 574 -17.73 -10.19 -8.56
C LEU A 574 -17.77 -9.12 -7.47
N LYS A 575 -16.91 -8.12 -7.60
CA LYS A 575 -16.84 -6.99 -6.66
C LYS A 575 -16.80 -5.66 -7.40
N GLN A 576 -17.77 -4.80 -7.11
CA GLN A 576 -17.82 -3.42 -7.57
C GLN A 576 -18.01 -2.50 -6.36
N ASN A 577 -17.00 -1.70 -6.02
CA ASN A 577 -17.00 -0.81 -4.85
C ASN A 577 -17.32 -1.56 -3.53
N ALA A 578 -18.41 -1.19 -2.85
CA ALA A 578 -18.90 -1.84 -1.64
C ALA A 578 -19.85 -3.02 -1.91
N HIS A 579 -20.22 -3.25 -3.17
CA HIS A 579 -21.10 -4.34 -3.56
C HIS A 579 -20.27 -5.56 -3.96
N GLU A 580 -20.55 -6.68 -3.32
CA GLU A 580 -19.95 -7.97 -3.64
C GLU A 580 -21.02 -9.05 -3.77
N GLY A 581 -20.74 -10.01 -4.63
CA GLY A 581 -21.61 -11.16 -4.82
C GLY A 581 -20.90 -12.26 -5.59
N TYR A 582 -21.57 -13.41 -5.70
CA TYR A 582 -21.04 -14.53 -6.46
C TYR A 582 -22.13 -15.23 -7.26
N LEU A 583 -21.68 -15.79 -8.38
CA LEU A 583 -22.42 -16.62 -9.31
C LEU A 583 -21.82 -18.04 -9.21
N HIS A 584 -22.67 -19.04 -9.09
CA HIS A 584 -22.25 -20.43 -9.15
C HIS A 584 -22.75 -21.09 -10.43
N MET A 585 -21.86 -21.81 -11.08
CA MET A 585 -22.11 -22.42 -12.38
C MET A 585 -21.81 -23.90 -12.36
N GLU A 586 -22.65 -24.69 -13.01
CA GLU A 586 -22.43 -26.12 -13.23
C GLU A 586 -22.62 -26.43 -14.72
N GLN A 587 -21.61 -27.02 -15.35
CA GLN A 587 -21.61 -27.44 -16.75
C GLN A 587 -22.05 -26.34 -17.74
N GLY A 588 -21.61 -25.10 -17.52
CA GLY A 588 -21.96 -23.96 -18.38
C GLY A 588 -23.33 -23.35 -18.10
N LYS A 589 -24.00 -23.77 -17.03
CA LYS A 589 -25.28 -23.21 -16.60
C LYS A 589 -25.14 -22.47 -15.28
N LEU A 590 -25.86 -21.37 -15.14
CA LEU A 590 -25.94 -20.64 -13.88
C LEU A 590 -26.99 -21.28 -12.96
N VAL A 591 -26.53 -21.72 -11.80
CA VAL A 591 -27.30 -22.52 -10.84
C VAL A 591 -27.67 -21.74 -9.58
N TYR A 592 -26.80 -20.79 -9.20
CA TYR A 592 -26.99 -19.98 -8.00
C TYR A 592 -26.39 -18.58 -8.19
N ALA A 593 -26.99 -17.58 -7.55
CA ALA A 593 -26.50 -16.21 -7.53
C ALA A 593 -26.86 -15.54 -6.21
N THR A 594 -25.93 -14.75 -5.65
CA THR A 594 -26.20 -13.94 -4.45
C THR A 594 -25.45 -12.62 -4.47
N VAL A 595 -26.08 -11.58 -3.92
CA VAL A 595 -25.52 -10.24 -3.68
C VAL A 595 -26.11 -9.70 -2.39
N ALA A 596 -25.28 -9.45 -1.39
CA ALA A 596 -25.71 -8.96 -0.07
C ALA A 596 -26.88 -9.79 0.50
N THR A 597 -28.12 -9.25 0.50
CA THR A 597 -29.33 -9.95 0.99
C THR A 597 -30.21 -10.52 -0.11
N GLN A 598 -29.85 -10.32 -1.39
CA GLN A 598 -30.61 -10.81 -2.53
C GLN A 598 -30.07 -12.16 -2.99
N ASN A 599 -30.97 -13.07 -3.35
CA ASN A 599 -30.64 -14.40 -3.88
C ASN A 599 -31.39 -14.67 -5.19
N GLY A 600 -30.86 -15.60 -5.99
CA GLY A 600 -31.49 -16.06 -7.22
C GLY A 600 -31.47 -15.01 -8.35
N GLU A 601 -32.57 -14.92 -9.10
CA GLU A 601 -32.61 -14.15 -10.36
C GLU A 601 -32.41 -12.63 -10.17
N GLN A 602 -32.84 -12.08 -9.02
CA GLN A 602 -32.62 -10.67 -8.67
C GLN A 602 -31.13 -10.36 -8.43
N ALA A 603 -30.44 -11.25 -7.72
CA ALA A 603 -29.00 -11.15 -7.50
C ALA A 603 -28.22 -11.27 -8.82
N MET A 604 -28.62 -12.21 -9.68
CA MET A 604 -28.04 -12.37 -11.01
C MET A 604 -28.17 -11.07 -11.82
N GLN A 605 -29.37 -10.49 -11.92
CA GLN A 605 -29.57 -9.28 -12.73
C GLN A 605 -28.72 -8.10 -12.24
N THR A 606 -28.52 -7.99 -10.92
CA THR A 606 -27.66 -6.98 -10.31
C THR A 606 -26.18 -7.21 -10.68
N LEU A 607 -25.68 -8.44 -10.54
CA LEU A 607 -24.30 -8.80 -10.88
C LEU A 607 -23.99 -8.62 -12.37
N LEU A 608 -24.93 -9.00 -13.24
CA LEU A 608 -24.82 -8.81 -14.69
C LEU A 608 -24.88 -7.33 -15.11
N GLY A 609 -25.33 -6.44 -14.23
CA GLY A 609 -25.35 -5.00 -14.44
C GLY A 609 -24.00 -4.32 -14.18
N PHE A 610 -23.05 -4.99 -13.52
CA PHE A 610 -21.77 -4.41 -13.18
C PHE A 610 -20.96 -4.08 -14.44
N GLN A 611 -20.56 -2.82 -14.57
CA GLN A 611 -19.76 -2.34 -15.71
C GLN A 611 -18.26 -2.37 -15.42
N GLN A 612 -17.87 -2.09 -14.17
CA GLN A 612 -16.47 -1.98 -13.74
C GLN A 612 -16.32 -2.74 -12.42
N ALA A 613 -16.08 -4.05 -12.53
CA ALA A 613 -15.92 -4.93 -11.38
C ALA A 613 -14.65 -5.76 -11.51
N ASP A 614 -14.02 -6.02 -10.37
CA ASP A 614 -13.01 -7.07 -10.28
C ASP A 614 -13.72 -8.40 -10.11
N PHE A 615 -13.18 -9.44 -10.74
CA PHE A 615 -13.73 -10.78 -10.66
C PHE A 615 -12.69 -11.82 -10.24
N ARG A 616 -13.17 -12.87 -9.59
CA ARG A 616 -12.40 -14.06 -9.25
C ARG A 616 -13.20 -15.29 -9.65
N TYR A 617 -12.66 -16.09 -10.54
CA TYR A 617 -13.26 -17.33 -10.99
C TYR A 617 -12.50 -18.51 -10.39
N ASP A 618 -13.21 -19.34 -9.63
CA ASP A 618 -12.70 -20.52 -8.96
C ASP A 618 -13.32 -21.77 -9.59
N PRO A 619 -12.58 -22.50 -10.45
CA PRO A 619 -13.07 -23.67 -11.17
C PRO A 619 -13.33 -24.89 -10.26
N ASP A 620 -12.66 -25.01 -9.11
CA ASP A 620 -12.78 -26.17 -8.22
C ASP A 620 -13.82 -25.95 -7.09
N SER A 621 -14.40 -24.75 -7.01
CA SER A 621 -15.42 -24.44 -6.01
C SER A 621 -16.68 -25.29 -6.23
N LEU A 622 -17.07 -26.07 -5.24
CA LEU A 622 -18.33 -26.84 -5.23
C LEU A 622 -19.49 -25.99 -4.70
N LEU A 623 -20.70 -26.22 -5.21
CA LEU A 623 -21.93 -25.66 -4.64
C LEU A 623 -22.28 -26.43 -3.37
N LEU A 624 -22.29 -25.75 -2.22
CA LEU A 624 -22.74 -26.33 -0.95
C LEU A 624 -24.24 -26.11 -0.71
N ASP A 625 -24.85 -25.19 -1.47
CA ASP A 625 -26.24 -24.78 -1.34
C ASP A 625 -27.15 -25.49 -2.36
N THR A 626 -28.46 -25.44 -2.15
CA THR A 626 -29.41 -26.03 -3.11
C THR A 626 -29.47 -25.18 -4.40
N PRO A 627 -29.38 -25.80 -5.60
CA PRO A 627 -29.66 -25.15 -6.87
C PRO A 627 -30.95 -24.32 -6.85
N GLN A 628 -30.87 -23.04 -7.22
CA GLN A 628 -32.04 -22.14 -7.24
C GLN A 628 -32.47 -21.76 -8.66
N MET A 629 -31.62 -21.99 -9.66
CA MET A 629 -31.81 -21.55 -11.04
C MET A 629 -31.27 -22.60 -12.02
N ASP A 630 -31.73 -22.53 -13.28
CA ASP A 630 -31.19 -23.28 -14.41
C ASP A 630 -31.21 -22.37 -15.65
N LYS A 631 -30.22 -21.47 -15.76
CA LYS A 631 -30.12 -20.51 -16.87
C LYS A 631 -28.86 -20.77 -17.68
N ASP A 632 -29.00 -20.81 -19.00
CA ASP A 632 -27.86 -20.95 -19.92
C ASP A 632 -27.03 -19.66 -19.99
N LEU A 633 -25.73 -19.77 -19.72
CA LEU A 633 -24.78 -18.66 -19.75
C LEU A 633 -24.64 -18.04 -21.14
N GLU A 634 -24.80 -18.82 -22.22
CA GLU A 634 -24.72 -18.28 -23.59
C GLU A 634 -25.88 -17.35 -23.89
N THR A 635 -27.09 -17.73 -23.46
CA THR A 635 -28.28 -16.90 -23.60
C THR A 635 -28.16 -15.63 -22.76
N LEU A 636 -27.61 -15.73 -21.54
CA LEU A 636 -27.36 -14.57 -20.68
C LEU A 636 -26.29 -13.64 -21.28
N ALA A 637 -25.23 -14.19 -21.87
CA ALA A 637 -24.20 -13.40 -22.55
C ALA A 637 -24.78 -12.56 -23.69
N GLN A 638 -25.70 -13.11 -24.47
CA GLN A 638 -26.41 -12.37 -25.53
C GLN A 638 -27.29 -11.26 -24.95
N GLN A 639 -28.01 -11.52 -23.85
CA GLN A 639 -28.83 -10.50 -23.18
C GLN A 639 -27.99 -9.35 -22.63
N VAL A 640 -26.83 -9.63 -22.04
CA VAL A 640 -25.89 -8.61 -21.55
C VAL A 640 -25.31 -7.82 -22.71
N ALA A 641 -24.96 -8.46 -23.83
CA ALA A 641 -24.47 -7.78 -25.02
C ALA A 641 -25.53 -6.87 -25.68
N MET A 642 -26.81 -7.22 -25.58
CA MET A 642 -27.94 -6.44 -26.12
C MET A 642 -28.36 -5.27 -25.23
N ARG A 643 -28.03 -5.29 -23.92
CA ARG A 643 -28.20 -4.14 -23.02
C ARG A 643 -27.18 -3.07 -23.41
N ARG A 644 -27.59 -2.11 -24.25
CA ARG A 644 -26.80 -0.88 -24.49
C ARG A 644 -26.47 -0.23 -23.13
N PRO A 645 -25.28 0.37 -22.96
CA PRO A 645 -24.99 1.16 -21.78
C PRO A 645 -25.95 2.35 -21.77
N THR A 646 -26.99 2.28 -20.96
CA THR A 646 -27.76 3.47 -20.62
C THR A 646 -26.81 4.35 -19.80
N MET A 647 -26.40 5.49 -20.38
CA MET A 647 -25.90 6.61 -19.60
C MET A 647 -27.03 7.04 -18.65
N SER A 648 -27.17 6.35 -17.53
CA SER A 648 -27.87 6.90 -16.38
C SER A 648 -26.87 7.83 -15.70
N MET A 649 -26.91 9.08 -16.10
CA MET A 649 -26.49 10.18 -15.23
C MET A 649 -27.26 10.02 -13.93
N PRO A 650 -26.61 9.82 -12.76
CA PRO A 650 -27.27 10.16 -11.53
C PRO A 650 -27.31 11.68 -11.48
N THR A 651 -28.46 12.27 -11.81
CA THR A 651 -28.82 13.58 -11.28
C THR A 651 -28.96 13.42 -9.77
N VAL A 652 -27.93 13.83 -9.02
CA VAL A 652 -28.02 14.72 -7.85
C VAL A 652 -26.76 15.56 -7.79
#